data_AF-A0AAN4PQS7-F1
#
_entry.id   AF-A0AAN4PQS7-F1
#
_cell.length_a   1.000
_cell.length_b   1.000
_cell.length_c   1.000
_cell.angle_alpha   90.00
_cell.angle_beta   90.00
_cell.angle_gamma   90.00
#
_symmetry.space_group_name_H-M   'P 1'
#
loop_
_entity.id
_entity.type
_entity.pdbx_description
1 polymer ?
#
loop_
_entity_poly.entity_id
_entity_poly.type
_entity_poly.pdbx_seq_one_letter_code
_entity_poly.pdbx_strand_id
1 'polypeptide(L)'
;MDNRYRIVKTVTPGGGIAASDMHEFRLVNDGKTALMTVYQQRQFDMSLWNLRTGMGWLMESIFQEIDVETNQVLFEWRSLDHVDPSMSYTYPSSTDTSGTGFEPRSPWDYFHINSVDKNKDGDYLISSRHTSCIYKISGKDGSVLWRLHGANPSFKNINFSFSQQHDARWLGENATHTLLSLYNNGYNGYNQTHPYSSGMIILIDHVAKTATQTREYKPLNDDMISSSQGNMQVLPNRNAFIGWGNNAYISEHDEQGNLVFWGYIDKDKIMNYRALKFEWDGNPTDVPALWTYAKTNDGFSPTTFYVSWNGATRVKNWRFYGAANSTGPYELLSQVDKQGFETTYSNSTFYPWSYVEAVDGQGRVLGKSRNQFTFTPSPDLQGYCADDFCSKAEAYGLPGEDDPKPFIPPMGINSVPWVDPDHPESHYNLGQPGAAAPSSAPQAGKGVYEQTGWIVPVTAVALAAIGVFLILRVSRRKRPLQRAKERGSSESLNDHEAKASTGAAGLRGEPSFADYPSSASHSRRRRESNLSLADLTEGSSPSSSLSFDHPNMAMKTTSSEWNPGHARSRSQSMAQMNASQTHSTGAPAPRPGPVTWMSLPKKKQLALLGLCRVFDFLQIASLQAYMFYQLKSFDETLSDSDVSTQAGILQGAFTAAQFATAIPWGRVADADWGGRKFVLLVGLVGTAVSCLGVAFSTSFAQAVFWRSFGGAINGTVGIIRTMIAENVKEKKYHSRAFLILPIGFNIAALFGPVMGGMLADPVKSYPRLFGPNSSFGGASGVQWLMTYPYALPMLANALFLSFCAMCVAMGLEETSQACKGKPGLGAFAMKLLARGLKAVVPSSSPIYSRLPFSDYDEEGPLLSRSSDPTESYELEEKAAKPTRLARVLPFRRIWTKNVLCTLLAQAFFDFQMGAFNNLWLLFLSTPRYDSSDPASPVQRLPFIFTGGLGMLPQSVGFATAILGVIGMLLQFTIYPAINGRLGTAKSYQYFLSLFPLAYAFAPYIALAPSSAPPPGQANGPWVWFSIIVVLFLQVSARTFTLPTSIILLNNCSPHPSVLGTIHGIGQSVSSAFRTIGPIFSGAWYGYGLEIGMVGFAWWLIALVSIFGCIAAIFVYEGSGHEILLPGEEEDFR
;
A
#
# COMPACT_ATOMS: atom_id res chain seq x y z
N MET A 1 -31.51 7.50 -8.58
CA MET A 1 -31.50 6.02 -8.51
C MET A 1 -32.85 5.50 -8.98
N ASP A 2 -32.99 4.23 -9.32
CA ASP A 2 -34.31 3.61 -9.56
C ASP A 2 -34.98 3.19 -8.23
N ASN A 3 -36.19 2.62 -8.31
CA ASN A 3 -36.90 2.09 -7.13
C ASN A 3 -36.27 0.84 -6.50
N ARG A 4 -35.17 0.33 -7.08
CA ARG A 4 -34.32 -0.73 -6.51
C ARG A 4 -32.98 -0.20 -5.99
N TYR A 5 -32.87 1.13 -5.83
CA TYR A 5 -31.67 1.86 -5.41
C TYR A 5 -30.45 1.68 -6.34
N ARG A 6 -30.68 1.29 -7.60
CA ARG A 6 -29.63 1.18 -8.61
C ARG A 6 -29.27 2.56 -9.15
N ILE A 7 -28.00 2.74 -9.50
CA ILE A 7 -27.52 3.96 -10.16
C ILE A 7 -27.98 3.93 -11.62
N VAL A 8 -28.91 4.82 -11.98
CA VAL A 8 -29.43 4.98 -13.34
C VAL A 8 -28.52 5.91 -14.16
N LYS A 9 -28.04 6.98 -13.53
CA LYS A 9 -27.14 7.98 -14.08
C LYS A 9 -26.22 8.49 -12.96
N THR A 10 -25.01 8.88 -13.31
CA THR A 10 -24.10 9.64 -12.45
C THR A 10 -23.88 10.99 -13.12
N VAL A 11 -24.12 12.08 -12.38
CA VAL A 11 -23.87 13.45 -12.81
C VAL A 11 -22.56 13.93 -12.19
N THR A 12 -21.74 14.65 -12.94
CA THR A 12 -20.41 15.13 -12.50
C THR A 12 -20.24 16.63 -12.78
N PRO A 13 -19.55 17.37 -11.90
CA PRO A 13 -19.21 18.77 -12.16
C PRO A 13 -18.33 18.90 -13.40
N GLY A 14 -18.59 19.92 -14.20
CA GLY A 14 -17.86 20.16 -15.45
C GLY A 14 -16.61 21.02 -15.26
N GLY A 15 -15.91 21.27 -16.37
CA GLY A 15 -14.74 22.15 -16.42
C GLY A 15 -13.44 21.56 -15.84
N GLY A 16 -13.46 20.35 -15.30
CA GLY A 16 -12.29 19.75 -14.63
C GLY A 16 -11.97 20.38 -13.27
N ILE A 17 -13.00 20.95 -12.62
CA ILE A 17 -12.95 21.56 -11.30
C ILE A 17 -12.90 20.43 -10.23
N ALA A 18 -12.83 20.78 -8.94
CA ALA A 18 -12.90 19.86 -7.82
C ALA A 18 -14.16 18.97 -7.85
N ALA A 19 -14.15 17.91 -7.04
CA ALA A 19 -15.31 17.03 -6.87
C ALA A 19 -16.55 17.79 -6.40
N SER A 20 -17.73 17.28 -6.76
CA SER A 20 -19.00 17.82 -6.29
C SER A 20 -19.08 17.75 -4.78
N ASP A 21 -19.49 18.86 -4.20
CA ASP A 21 -19.74 18.97 -2.77
C ASP A 21 -21.10 18.33 -2.38
N MET A 22 -21.27 18.02 -1.09
CA MET A 22 -22.47 17.35 -0.55
C MET A 22 -23.60 18.30 -0.13
N HIS A 23 -23.37 19.62 -0.08
CA HIS A 23 -24.33 20.58 0.48
C HIS A 23 -25.50 20.86 -0.47
N GLU A 24 -25.35 20.64 -1.79
CA GLU A 24 -26.50 20.57 -2.68
C GLU A 24 -26.35 19.58 -3.85
N PHE A 25 -27.37 18.73 -3.99
CA PHE A 25 -27.67 18.00 -5.23
C PHE A 25 -29.18 18.03 -5.46
N ARG A 26 -29.65 18.94 -6.32
CA ARG A 26 -31.09 19.17 -6.54
C ARG A 26 -31.45 19.05 -8.02
N LEU A 27 -32.26 18.05 -8.35
CA LEU A 27 -32.84 17.91 -9.68
C LEU A 27 -33.90 19.01 -9.92
N VAL A 28 -33.78 19.71 -11.05
CA VAL A 28 -34.71 20.74 -11.52
C VAL A 28 -35.07 20.49 -13.00
N ASN A 29 -36.05 21.22 -13.54
CA ASN A 29 -36.60 21.02 -14.89
C ASN A 29 -36.99 19.54 -15.18
N ASP A 30 -37.83 18.98 -14.31
CA ASP A 30 -38.31 17.58 -14.35
C ASP A 30 -37.19 16.52 -14.35
N GLY A 31 -36.02 16.84 -13.78
CA GLY A 31 -34.88 15.94 -13.68
C GLY A 31 -33.94 15.95 -14.90
N LYS A 32 -34.17 16.82 -15.88
CA LYS A 32 -33.24 17.03 -17.01
C LYS A 32 -31.94 17.70 -16.59
N THR A 33 -31.95 18.45 -15.49
CA THR A 33 -30.83 19.28 -15.03
C THR A 33 -30.65 19.15 -13.52
N ALA A 34 -29.42 19.20 -13.04
CA ALA A 34 -29.07 19.18 -11.62
C ALA A 34 -28.35 20.46 -11.20
N LEU A 35 -28.73 21.03 -10.06
CA LEU A 35 -27.97 22.03 -9.33
C LEU A 35 -26.97 21.31 -8.42
N MET A 36 -25.70 21.71 -8.46
CA MET A 36 -24.60 21.09 -7.71
C MET A 36 -23.65 22.15 -7.14
N THR A 37 -23.23 22.00 -5.89
CA THR A 37 -22.15 22.82 -5.29
C THR A 37 -20.76 22.24 -5.59
N VAL A 38 -19.75 23.12 -5.66
CA VAL A 38 -18.34 22.77 -5.84
C VAL A 38 -17.48 23.77 -5.04
N TYR A 39 -16.46 23.31 -4.33
CA TYR A 39 -15.52 24.18 -3.61
C TYR A 39 -14.13 24.15 -4.25
N GLN A 40 -13.56 25.32 -4.56
CA GLN A 40 -12.23 25.46 -5.18
C GLN A 40 -11.27 26.25 -4.28
N GLN A 41 -10.05 25.73 -4.11
CA GLN A 41 -9.00 26.40 -3.35
C GLN A 41 -8.32 27.49 -4.21
N ARG A 42 -8.34 28.74 -3.74
CA ARG A 42 -7.70 29.89 -4.39
C ARG A 42 -6.59 30.48 -3.53
N GLN A 43 -5.59 31.09 -4.17
CA GLN A 43 -4.65 31.99 -3.53
C GLN A 43 -5.27 33.38 -3.45
N PHE A 44 -5.17 34.06 -2.32
CA PHE A 44 -5.80 35.36 -2.07
C PHE A 44 -4.92 36.26 -1.20
N ASP A 45 -5.03 37.58 -1.36
CA ASP A 45 -4.35 38.52 -0.46
C ASP A 45 -5.12 38.62 0.85
N MET A 46 -4.57 37.97 1.88
CA MET A 46 -5.16 37.95 3.22
C MET A 46 -4.52 38.97 4.19
N SER A 47 -3.82 39.99 3.68
CA SER A 47 -3.16 41.03 4.49
C SER A 47 -4.12 41.88 5.34
N LEU A 48 -5.40 41.97 4.94
CA LEU A 48 -6.51 42.55 5.72
C LEU A 48 -6.78 41.76 7.01
N TRP A 49 -6.80 40.42 6.93
CA TRP A 49 -6.91 39.51 8.09
C TRP A 49 -5.54 39.22 8.73
N ASN A 50 -4.64 40.22 8.70
CA ASN A 50 -3.30 40.21 9.28
C ASN A 50 -2.31 39.15 8.73
N LEU A 51 -2.65 38.45 7.64
CA LEU A 51 -1.82 37.39 7.05
C LEU A 51 -0.77 38.00 6.10
N ARG A 52 0.27 38.62 6.68
CA ARG A 52 1.23 39.51 5.97
C ARG A 52 2.60 38.88 5.68
N THR A 53 2.80 37.61 6.02
CA THR A 53 4.11 36.92 5.97
C THR A 53 4.25 35.90 4.83
N GLY A 54 3.22 35.75 4.00
CA GLY A 54 3.19 34.80 2.88
C GLY A 54 1.89 34.93 2.07
N MET A 55 1.68 34.03 1.10
CA MET A 55 0.43 33.98 0.34
C MET A 55 -0.69 33.33 1.17
N GLY A 56 -1.84 33.99 1.27
CA GLY A 56 -3.04 33.44 1.88
C GLY A 56 -3.80 32.49 0.95
N TRP A 57 -4.65 31.66 1.54
CA TRP A 57 -5.49 30.69 0.85
C TRP A 57 -6.94 30.80 1.31
N LEU A 58 -7.86 30.80 0.34
CA LEU A 58 -9.28 31.02 0.56
C LEU A 58 -10.09 29.99 -0.24
N MET A 59 -11.21 29.53 0.31
CA MET A 59 -12.13 28.65 -0.39
C MET A 59 -13.12 29.48 -1.21
N GLU A 60 -13.05 29.36 -2.53
CA GLU A 60 -14.02 29.90 -3.45
C GLU A 60 -15.17 28.89 -3.60
N SER A 61 -16.38 29.34 -3.29
CA SER A 61 -17.58 28.54 -3.42
C SER A 61 -18.19 28.75 -4.80
N ILE A 62 -18.51 27.65 -5.48
CA ILE A 62 -19.04 27.63 -6.84
C ILE A 62 -20.34 26.82 -6.81
N PHE A 63 -21.31 27.18 -7.66
CA PHE A 63 -22.37 26.25 -8.03
C PHE A 63 -22.50 26.16 -9.56
N GLN A 64 -22.92 24.99 -10.03
CA GLN A 64 -23.19 24.70 -11.44
C GLN A 64 -24.64 24.21 -11.61
N GLU A 65 -25.26 24.54 -12.74
CA GLU A 65 -26.40 23.79 -13.28
C GLU A 65 -25.91 22.95 -14.45
N ILE A 66 -26.21 21.64 -14.42
CA ILE A 66 -25.63 20.65 -15.32
C ILE A 66 -26.75 19.82 -15.95
N ASP A 67 -26.69 19.63 -17.26
CA ASP A 67 -27.57 18.68 -17.97
C ASP A 67 -27.24 17.24 -17.55
N VAL A 68 -28.26 16.54 -17.06
CA VAL A 68 -28.14 15.22 -16.40
C VAL A 68 -27.76 14.13 -17.40
N GLU A 69 -28.11 14.26 -18.68
CA GLU A 69 -27.83 13.24 -19.69
C GLU A 69 -26.44 13.38 -20.32
N THR A 70 -26.00 14.62 -20.55
CA THR A 70 -24.74 14.95 -21.26
C THR A 70 -23.58 15.31 -20.34
N ASN A 71 -23.83 15.63 -19.07
CA ASN A 71 -22.89 16.29 -18.15
C ASN A 71 -22.39 17.66 -18.65
N GLN A 72 -23.13 18.33 -19.54
CA GLN A 72 -22.80 19.69 -19.96
C GLN A 72 -23.21 20.71 -18.88
N VAL A 73 -22.27 21.55 -18.46
CA VAL A 73 -22.56 22.72 -17.62
C VAL A 73 -23.32 23.75 -18.45
N LEU A 74 -24.50 24.13 -17.97
CA LEU A 74 -25.40 25.12 -18.56
C LEU A 74 -25.22 26.50 -17.93
N PHE A 75 -24.86 26.53 -16.64
CA PHE A 75 -24.59 27.73 -15.86
C PHE A 75 -23.52 27.46 -14.80
N GLU A 76 -22.65 28.42 -14.53
CA GLU A 76 -21.67 28.38 -13.44
C GLU A 76 -21.60 29.77 -12.78
N TRP A 77 -21.52 29.80 -11.45
CA TRP A 77 -21.42 31.03 -10.66
C TRP A 77 -20.37 30.87 -9.56
N ARG A 78 -19.57 31.90 -9.33
CA ARG A 78 -18.42 31.86 -8.40
C ARG A 78 -18.52 32.98 -7.37
N SER A 79 -18.35 32.64 -6.09
CA SER A 79 -18.54 33.60 -5.00
C SER A 79 -17.60 34.81 -5.07
N LEU A 80 -16.35 34.62 -5.51
CA LEU A 80 -15.34 35.69 -5.57
C LEU A 80 -15.65 36.77 -6.62
N ASP A 81 -16.38 36.43 -7.69
CA ASP A 81 -16.73 37.39 -8.74
C ASP A 81 -17.89 38.33 -8.31
N HIS A 82 -18.53 38.06 -7.16
CA HIS A 82 -19.80 38.69 -6.75
C HIS A 82 -19.93 39.06 -5.25
N VAL A 83 -19.10 38.50 -4.37
CA VAL A 83 -19.15 38.71 -2.91
C VAL A 83 -17.74 38.84 -2.33
N ASP A 84 -17.44 40.03 -1.79
CA ASP A 84 -16.17 40.33 -1.12
C ASP A 84 -16.00 39.49 0.18
N PRO A 85 -14.83 38.88 0.43
CA PRO A 85 -14.58 38.14 1.67
C PRO A 85 -14.75 38.93 2.97
N SER A 86 -14.69 40.26 2.96
CA SER A 86 -14.99 41.11 4.14
C SER A 86 -16.44 41.02 4.60
N MET A 87 -17.33 40.39 3.83
CA MET A 87 -18.76 40.22 4.14
C MET A 87 -19.04 38.96 5.00
N SER A 88 -18.02 38.16 5.32
CA SER A 88 -18.14 36.98 6.18
C SER A 88 -18.12 37.36 7.67
N TYR A 89 -19.02 36.75 8.45
CA TYR A 89 -19.00 36.76 9.92
C TYR A 89 -18.18 35.60 10.51
N THR A 90 -17.82 34.60 9.69
CA THR A 90 -16.88 33.53 10.06
C THR A 90 -15.46 33.97 9.66
N TYR A 91 -14.62 34.28 10.65
CA TYR A 91 -13.23 34.70 10.46
C TYR A 91 -12.29 33.49 10.32
N PRO A 92 -11.05 33.66 9.81
CA PRO A 92 -10.07 32.58 9.79
C PRO A 92 -9.82 32.04 11.21
N SER A 93 -9.86 30.72 11.35
CA SER A 93 -9.72 29.99 12.63
C SER A 93 -10.82 30.26 13.68
N SER A 94 -11.99 30.80 13.31
CA SER A 94 -13.08 31.07 14.26
C SER A 94 -14.14 29.96 14.39
N THR A 95 -14.10 28.93 13.54
CA THR A 95 -14.88 27.69 13.68
C THR A 95 -14.06 26.47 13.23
N ASP A 96 -14.54 25.27 13.58
CA ASP A 96 -14.08 23.97 13.08
C ASP A 96 -13.95 23.90 11.55
N THR A 97 -14.86 24.57 10.86
CA THR A 97 -15.09 24.58 9.42
C THR A 97 -14.50 25.81 8.72
N SER A 98 -14.13 26.85 9.46
CA SER A 98 -13.63 28.13 8.92
C SER A 98 -12.30 28.00 8.17
N GLY A 99 -11.42 27.09 8.57
CA GLY A 99 -10.04 27.03 8.08
C GLY A 99 -9.17 28.24 8.50
N THR A 100 -7.85 28.09 8.39
CA THR A 100 -6.89 29.05 8.95
C THR A 100 -6.40 30.13 7.98
N GLY A 101 -6.51 29.88 6.67
CA GLY A 101 -5.99 30.74 5.60
C GLY A 101 -4.50 30.59 5.31
N PHE A 102 -3.71 29.92 6.15
CA PHE A 102 -2.25 29.82 5.98
C PHE A 102 -1.80 28.81 4.91
N GLU A 103 -2.61 27.77 4.64
CA GLU A 103 -2.23 26.65 3.78
C GLU A 103 -3.41 26.23 2.89
N PRO A 104 -3.15 25.66 1.68
CA PRO A 104 -4.22 25.16 0.80
C PRO A 104 -5.04 24.01 1.41
N ARG A 105 -4.54 23.33 2.45
CA ARG A 105 -5.28 22.31 3.20
C ARG A 105 -6.16 22.84 4.32
N SER A 106 -6.03 24.13 4.63
CA SER A 106 -6.84 24.84 5.60
C SER A 106 -7.11 26.25 5.08
N PRO A 107 -7.68 26.38 3.86
CA PRO A 107 -8.01 27.67 3.29
C PRO A 107 -9.13 28.31 4.10
N TRP A 108 -9.22 29.63 4.15
CA TRP A 108 -10.33 30.29 4.82
C TRP A 108 -11.62 30.16 4.00
N ASP A 109 -12.60 29.48 4.56
CA ASP A 109 -13.96 29.39 4.02
C ASP A 109 -14.78 30.60 4.48
N TYR A 110 -14.95 31.56 3.57
CA TYR A 110 -15.68 32.80 3.81
C TYR A 110 -17.14 32.76 3.34
N PHE A 111 -17.50 31.83 2.43
CA PHE A 111 -18.77 31.82 1.71
C PHE A 111 -19.37 30.41 1.61
N HIS A 112 -19.31 29.63 2.68
CA HIS A 112 -19.88 28.29 2.72
C HIS A 112 -21.35 28.26 2.26
N ILE A 113 -21.66 27.52 1.19
CA ILE A 113 -22.99 27.38 0.60
C ILE A 113 -23.69 26.17 1.21
N ASN A 114 -24.90 26.37 1.74
CA ASN A 114 -25.69 25.35 2.42
C ASN A 114 -26.87 24.79 1.61
N SER A 115 -27.26 25.50 0.54
CA SER A 115 -28.35 25.10 -0.38
C SER A 115 -28.37 26.04 -1.58
N VAL A 116 -28.81 25.50 -2.72
CA VAL A 116 -29.13 26.23 -3.95
C VAL A 116 -30.49 25.78 -4.48
N ASP A 117 -31.35 26.72 -4.84
CA ASP A 117 -32.64 26.48 -5.48
C ASP A 117 -32.76 27.28 -6.78
N LYS A 118 -33.75 26.98 -7.64
CA LYS A 118 -34.01 27.70 -8.90
C LYS A 118 -35.49 28.04 -9.07
N ASN A 119 -35.80 29.27 -9.47
CA ASN A 119 -37.18 29.73 -9.70
C ASN A 119 -37.66 29.44 -11.15
N LYS A 120 -38.91 29.82 -11.46
CA LYS A 120 -39.50 29.62 -12.80
C LYS A 120 -38.97 30.57 -13.88
N ASP A 121 -38.39 31.70 -13.50
CA ASP A 121 -37.83 32.70 -14.42
C ASP A 121 -36.39 32.38 -14.83
N GLY A 122 -35.76 31.42 -14.13
CA GLY A 122 -34.39 30.96 -14.34
C GLY A 122 -33.38 31.44 -13.30
N ASP A 123 -33.79 32.30 -12.36
CA ASP A 123 -32.94 32.84 -11.30
C ASP A 123 -32.69 31.81 -10.18
N TYR A 124 -31.58 31.97 -9.46
CA TYR A 124 -31.13 31.05 -8.40
C TYR A 124 -31.19 31.69 -7.00
N LEU A 125 -31.43 30.87 -5.98
CA LEU A 125 -31.40 31.25 -4.57
C LEU A 125 -30.25 30.52 -3.89
N ILE A 126 -29.30 31.24 -3.28
CA ILE A 126 -28.18 30.66 -2.53
C ILE A 126 -28.34 30.98 -1.04
N SER A 127 -28.25 29.98 -0.17
CA SER A 127 -28.02 30.21 1.26
C SER A 127 -26.54 30.09 1.59
N SER A 128 -25.95 31.11 2.20
CA SER A 128 -24.60 31.01 2.79
C SER A 128 -24.60 31.24 4.30
N ARG A 129 -24.03 30.29 5.05
CA ARG A 129 -23.97 30.33 6.52
C ARG A 129 -22.94 31.32 7.04
N HIS A 130 -21.77 31.40 6.41
CA HIS A 130 -20.64 32.21 6.88
C HIS A 130 -20.88 33.72 6.70
N THR A 131 -21.64 34.13 5.67
CA THR A 131 -22.17 35.50 5.56
C THR A 131 -23.54 35.68 6.24
N SER A 132 -24.16 34.60 6.73
CA SER A 132 -25.49 34.56 7.34
C SER A 132 -26.54 35.35 6.53
N CYS A 133 -26.55 35.06 5.23
CA CYS A 133 -27.27 35.79 4.19
C CYS A 133 -27.82 34.82 3.13
N ILE A 134 -28.97 35.18 2.55
CA ILE A 134 -29.57 34.49 1.40
C ILE A 134 -29.55 35.44 0.19
N TYR A 135 -29.07 34.96 -0.95
CA TYR A 135 -28.82 35.75 -2.16
C TYR A 135 -29.75 35.28 -3.28
N LYS A 136 -30.40 36.21 -4.00
CA LYS A 136 -30.99 35.91 -5.31
C LYS A 136 -30.01 36.32 -6.41
N ILE A 137 -29.69 35.39 -7.30
CA ILE A 137 -28.74 35.52 -8.40
C ILE A 137 -29.51 35.47 -9.72
N SER A 138 -29.22 36.37 -10.66
CA SER A 138 -29.88 36.31 -11.96
C SER A 138 -29.37 35.18 -12.83
N GLY A 139 -30.29 34.40 -13.41
CA GLY A 139 -29.98 33.30 -14.32
C GLY A 139 -29.44 33.71 -15.71
N LYS A 140 -29.23 35.01 -15.93
CA LYS A 140 -28.80 35.58 -17.23
C LYS A 140 -27.34 36.03 -17.24
N ASP A 141 -26.85 36.56 -16.12
CA ASP A 141 -25.53 37.19 -16.01
C ASP A 141 -24.80 36.94 -14.68
N GLY A 142 -25.39 36.19 -13.75
CA GLY A 142 -24.80 35.92 -12.42
C GLY A 142 -24.87 37.08 -11.43
N SER A 143 -25.49 38.21 -11.79
CA SER A 143 -25.59 39.38 -10.91
C SER A 143 -26.43 39.09 -9.65
N VAL A 144 -26.02 39.66 -8.51
CA VAL A 144 -26.77 39.56 -7.25
C VAL A 144 -27.93 40.56 -7.28
N LEU A 145 -29.14 40.07 -7.50
CA LEU A 145 -30.37 40.87 -7.59
C LEU A 145 -30.77 41.45 -6.22
N TRP A 146 -30.70 40.65 -5.16
CA TRP A 146 -30.92 41.10 -3.78
C TRP A 146 -30.24 40.21 -2.74
N ARG A 147 -30.11 40.74 -1.52
CA ARG A 147 -29.57 40.09 -0.32
C ARG A 147 -30.59 40.15 0.82
N LEU A 148 -30.95 39.00 1.38
CA LEU A 148 -31.80 38.85 2.56
C LEU A 148 -30.91 38.57 3.78
N HIS A 149 -31.03 39.39 4.82
CA HIS A 149 -30.15 39.35 6.01
C HIS A 149 -28.66 39.57 5.67
N GLY A 150 -27.79 39.41 6.67
CA GLY A 150 -26.34 39.51 6.56
C GLY A 150 -25.82 40.94 6.40
N ALA A 151 -24.60 41.08 5.88
CA ALA A 151 -23.99 42.38 5.62
C ALA A 151 -24.62 43.05 4.37
N ASN A 152 -25.00 44.32 4.50
CA ASN A 152 -25.68 45.12 3.48
C ASN A 152 -26.96 44.46 2.89
N PRO A 153 -28.00 44.19 3.71
CA PRO A 153 -29.24 43.59 3.26
C PRO A 153 -30.05 44.55 2.37
N SER A 154 -30.74 44.01 1.37
CA SER A 154 -31.61 44.77 0.46
C SER A 154 -32.98 45.10 1.05
N PHE A 155 -33.36 44.43 2.15
CA PHE A 155 -34.65 44.55 2.81
C PHE A 155 -34.47 44.84 4.30
N LYS A 156 -35.40 45.60 4.89
CA LYS A 156 -35.52 45.71 6.35
C LYS A 156 -36.24 44.48 6.89
N ASN A 157 -35.57 43.71 7.75
CA ASN A 157 -36.17 42.57 8.44
C ASN A 157 -37.14 43.06 9.54
N ILE A 158 -38.25 42.35 9.70
CA ILE A 158 -39.33 42.63 10.65
C ILE A 158 -39.64 41.35 11.42
N ASN A 159 -39.51 41.42 12.75
CA ASN A 159 -39.78 40.35 13.71
C ASN A 159 -38.89 39.09 13.61
N PHE A 160 -37.78 39.12 12.87
CA PHE A 160 -36.82 37.99 12.82
C PHE A 160 -35.36 38.41 12.61
N SER A 161 -34.48 37.48 12.99
CA SER A 161 -33.09 37.35 12.58
C SER A 161 -32.82 35.87 12.26
N PHE A 162 -31.75 35.57 11.52
CA PHE A 162 -31.24 34.20 11.40
C PHE A 162 -29.72 34.18 11.33
N SER A 163 -29.09 33.05 11.65
CA SER A 163 -27.67 32.85 11.35
C SER A 163 -27.35 31.40 11.02
N GLN A 164 -26.29 31.22 10.25
CA GLN A 164 -25.73 29.92 9.88
C GLN A 164 -26.74 28.99 9.16
N GLN A 165 -27.72 29.57 8.48
CA GLN A 165 -28.95 28.95 8.04
C GLN A 165 -28.80 27.95 6.88
N HIS A 166 -29.56 26.85 6.92
CA HIS A 166 -29.57 25.78 5.91
C HIS A 166 -30.91 25.71 5.15
N ASP A 167 -30.89 25.01 4.01
CA ASP A 167 -32.07 24.67 3.19
C ASP A 167 -33.04 25.83 2.89
N ALA A 168 -32.51 26.91 2.29
CA ALA A 168 -33.35 28.00 1.78
C ALA A 168 -34.07 27.58 0.49
N ARG A 169 -35.40 27.66 0.47
CA ARG A 169 -36.24 27.19 -0.65
C ARG A 169 -37.32 28.21 -1.02
N TRP A 170 -37.68 28.25 -2.30
CA TRP A 170 -38.88 28.99 -2.74
C TRP A 170 -40.16 28.22 -2.40
N LEU A 171 -41.11 28.89 -1.75
CA LEU A 171 -42.49 28.44 -1.61
C LEU A 171 -43.41 29.10 -2.64
N GLY A 172 -43.08 30.34 -3.05
CA GLY A 172 -43.77 31.06 -4.11
C GLY A 172 -43.11 32.40 -4.43
N GLU A 173 -43.35 32.93 -5.62
CA GLU A 173 -42.83 34.24 -6.04
C GLU A 173 -43.81 34.89 -7.04
N ASN A 174 -43.96 36.20 -6.96
CA ASN A 174 -44.69 37.04 -7.91
C ASN A 174 -44.00 38.41 -8.03
N ALA A 175 -44.51 39.29 -8.90
CA ALA A 175 -43.89 40.59 -9.21
C ALA A 175 -43.74 41.57 -8.04
N THR A 176 -44.39 41.33 -6.88
CA THR A 176 -44.30 42.19 -5.69
C THR A 176 -43.82 41.45 -4.44
N HIS A 177 -44.01 40.13 -4.37
CA HIS A 177 -43.71 39.34 -3.17
C HIS A 177 -42.98 38.02 -3.46
N THR A 178 -42.04 37.65 -2.59
CA THR A 178 -41.39 36.32 -2.57
C THR A 178 -41.62 35.66 -1.21
N LEU A 179 -42.03 34.39 -1.21
CA LEU A 179 -42.21 33.57 -0.01
C LEU A 179 -41.18 32.45 0.02
N LEU A 180 -40.41 32.35 1.11
CA LEU A 180 -39.31 31.42 1.29
C LEU A 180 -39.47 30.60 2.58
N SER A 181 -38.97 29.37 2.58
CA SER A 181 -38.65 28.64 3.83
C SER A 181 -37.14 28.57 4.04
N LEU A 182 -36.70 28.47 5.29
CA LEU A 182 -35.31 28.19 5.69
C LEU A 182 -35.25 27.47 7.04
N TYR A 183 -34.13 26.83 7.34
CA TYR A 183 -33.81 26.31 8.67
C TYR A 183 -32.76 27.21 9.34
N ASN A 184 -33.12 27.88 10.44
CA ASN A 184 -32.23 28.73 11.23
C ASN A 184 -31.50 27.89 12.28
N ASN A 185 -30.18 27.77 12.16
CA ASN A 185 -29.35 27.06 13.13
C ASN A 185 -29.10 27.90 14.38
N GLY A 186 -28.85 29.20 14.21
CA GLY A 186 -28.60 30.14 15.30
C GLY A 186 -27.27 29.96 16.04
N TYR A 187 -26.47 28.95 15.70
CA TYR A 187 -25.22 28.55 16.37
C TYR A 187 -24.22 27.98 15.36
N ASN A 188 -22.91 28.11 15.64
CA ASN A 188 -21.82 27.58 14.80
C ASN A 188 -20.78 26.76 15.57
N GLY A 189 -21.09 26.29 16.78
CA GLY A 189 -20.14 25.63 17.68
C GLY A 189 -19.38 26.58 18.63
N TYR A 190 -19.32 27.88 18.33
CA TYR A 190 -18.51 28.86 19.06
C TYR A 190 -19.30 30.10 19.51
N ASN A 191 -20.22 30.59 18.68
CA ASN A 191 -21.06 31.76 18.93
C ASN A 191 -22.53 31.37 18.81
N GLN A 192 -23.29 31.56 19.88
CA GLN A 192 -24.73 31.31 19.93
C GLN A 192 -25.49 32.64 19.81
N THR A 193 -26.32 32.74 18.77
CA THR A 193 -27.11 33.93 18.42
C THR A 193 -28.60 33.80 18.73
N HIS A 194 -29.09 32.57 18.88
CA HIS A 194 -30.49 32.24 19.21
C HIS A 194 -30.52 31.15 20.30
N PRO A 195 -31.57 31.06 21.13
CA PRO A 195 -31.66 30.05 22.18
C PRO A 195 -31.83 28.61 21.64
N TYR A 196 -32.55 28.46 20.53
CA TYR A 196 -32.82 27.21 19.81
C TYR A 196 -32.65 27.40 18.30
N SER A 197 -32.57 26.30 17.57
CA SER A 197 -32.78 26.29 16.11
C SER A 197 -34.28 26.34 15.80
N SER A 198 -34.67 26.86 14.63
CA SER A 198 -36.08 26.86 14.21
C SER A 198 -36.28 26.84 12.69
N GLY A 199 -37.36 26.21 12.24
CA GLY A 199 -37.84 26.35 10.86
C GLY A 199 -38.56 27.69 10.69
N MET A 200 -38.29 28.44 9.64
CA MET A 200 -38.87 29.77 9.41
C MET A 200 -39.51 29.89 8.03
N ILE A 201 -40.63 30.62 7.94
CA ILE A 201 -41.18 31.11 6.67
C ILE A 201 -41.06 32.63 6.64
N ILE A 202 -40.43 33.16 5.59
CA ILE A 202 -40.17 34.57 5.38
C ILE A 202 -40.92 35.06 4.14
N LEU A 203 -41.68 36.15 4.29
CA LEU A 203 -42.32 36.89 3.21
C LEU A 203 -41.52 38.17 2.94
N ILE A 204 -41.05 38.34 1.70
CA ILE A 204 -40.40 39.54 1.19
C ILE A 204 -41.42 40.35 0.40
N ASP A 205 -41.51 41.66 0.66
CA ASP A 205 -42.20 42.66 -0.16
C ASP A 205 -41.15 43.54 -0.86
N HIS A 206 -41.11 43.47 -2.19
CA HIS A 206 -40.17 44.20 -3.05
C HIS A 206 -40.52 45.68 -3.23
N VAL A 207 -41.77 46.05 -2.98
CA VAL A 207 -42.28 47.43 -3.08
C VAL A 207 -42.01 48.19 -1.79
N ALA A 208 -42.36 47.60 -0.63
CA ALA A 208 -42.06 48.17 0.68
C ALA A 208 -40.58 48.03 1.10
N LYS A 209 -39.83 47.15 0.42
CA LYS A 209 -38.44 46.76 0.75
C LYS A 209 -38.31 46.20 2.17
N THR A 210 -39.27 45.36 2.57
CA THR A 210 -39.33 44.72 3.88
C THR A 210 -39.38 43.21 3.75
N ALA A 211 -38.72 42.51 4.68
CA ALA A 211 -38.90 41.08 4.86
C ALA A 211 -39.51 40.84 6.24
N THR A 212 -40.49 39.94 6.34
CA THR A 212 -41.25 39.66 7.56
C THR A 212 -41.36 38.16 7.76
N GLN A 213 -41.08 37.67 8.96
CA GLN A 213 -41.34 36.27 9.29
C GLN A 213 -42.85 36.06 9.51
N THR A 214 -43.43 35.11 8.76
CA THR A 214 -44.86 34.77 8.85
C THR A 214 -45.12 33.52 9.69
N ARG A 215 -44.13 32.63 9.83
CA ARG A 215 -44.18 31.45 10.71
C ARG A 215 -42.82 31.13 11.33
N GLU A 216 -42.86 30.58 12.53
CA GLU A 216 -41.78 29.87 13.18
C GLU A 216 -42.24 28.46 13.56
N TYR A 217 -41.34 27.49 13.46
CA TYR A 217 -41.52 26.10 13.86
C TYR A 217 -40.38 25.71 14.81
N LYS A 218 -40.75 25.36 16.04
CA LYS A 218 -39.84 25.22 17.18
C LYS A 218 -39.69 23.76 17.63
N PRO A 219 -38.59 23.39 18.32
CA PRO A 219 -38.45 22.07 18.92
C PRO A 219 -39.41 21.90 20.11
N LEU A 220 -39.75 20.66 20.45
CA LEU A 220 -40.78 20.30 21.44
C LEU A 220 -40.70 21.05 22.80
N ASN A 221 -39.50 21.39 23.27
CA ASN A 221 -39.26 22.03 24.56
C ASN A 221 -38.65 23.45 24.47
N ASP A 222 -38.51 24.05 23.27
CA ASP A 222 -37.69 25.25 23.03
C ASP A 222 -36.21 25.10 23.50
N ASP A 223 -35.66 23.87 23.57
CA ASP A 223 -34.31 23.56 24.12
C ASP A 223 -33.25 23.10 23.08
N MET A 224 -33.67 22.73 21.87
CA MET A 224 -32.78 22.11 20.88
C MET A 224 -32.07 23.15 20.01
N ILE A 225 -30.74 23.07 19.96
CA ILE A 225 -29.91 23.90 19.06
C ILE A 225 -28.89 23.06 18.29
N SER A 226 -28.72 23.40 17.01
CA SER A 226 -27.94 22.63 16.04
C SER A 226 -26.83 23.51 15.44
N SER A 227 -25.57 23.21 15.73
CA SER A 227 -24.38 23.95 15.25
C SER A 227 -24.19 23.90 13.74
N SER A 228 -24.80 22.94 13.07
CA SER A 228 -24.70 22.71 11.63
C SER A 228 -25.84 21.81 11.13
N GLN A 229 -25.99 21.75 9.81
CA GLN A 229 -26.93 20.87 9.11
C GLN A 229 -28.41 21.20 9.41
N GLY A 230 -29.32 20.41 8.84
CA GLY A 230 -30.76 20.53 9.05
C GLY A 230 -31.50 21.18 7.89
N ASN A 231 -32.84 21.08 7.91
CA ASN A 231 -33.69 21.54 6.82
C ASN A 231 -35.17 21.68 7.23
N MET A 232 -35.93 22.39 6.41
CA MET A 232 -37.38 22.53 6.55
C MET A 232 -38.08 22.31 5.21
N GLN A 233 -38.88 21.25 5.12
CA GLN A 233 -39.69 20.90 3.96
C GLN A 233 -41.18 21.18 4.24
N VAL A 234 -41.79 22.10 3.49
CA VAL A 234 -43.25 22.25 3.49
C VAL A 234 -43.87 21.13 2.63
N LEU A 235 -44.84 20.41 3.20
CA LEU A 235 -45.51 19.27 2.59
C LEU A 235 -46.77 19.68 1.81
N PRO A 236 -47.31 18.85 0.91
CA PRO A 236 -48.52 19.17 0.13
C PRO A 236 -49.78 19.45 0.96
N ASN A 237 -49.86 18.94 2.19
CA ASN A 237 -50.92 19.21 3.16
C ASN A 237 -50.66 20.48 4.02
N ARG A 238 -49.63 21.28 3.67
CA ARG A 238 -49.14 22.48 4.40
C ARG A 238 -48.45 22.23 5.74
N ASN A 239 -48.28 20.97 6.15
CA ASN A 239 -47.45 20.65 7.31
C ASN A 239 -45.98 21.00 7.03
N ALA A 240 -45.23 21.37 8.07
CA ALA A 240 -43.79 21.55 8.01
C ALA A 240 -43.08 20.31 8.57
N PHE A 241 -42.30 19.62 7.74
CA PHE A 241 -41.41 18.54 8.15
C PHE A 241 -39.99 19.08 8.35
N ILE A 242 -39.37 18.79 9.48
CA ILE A 242 -38.08 19.38 9.89
C ILE A 242 -37.09 18.28 10.25
N GLY A 243 -35.89 18.38 9.69
CA GLY A 243 -34.71 17.62 10.11
C GLY A 243 -33.82 18.50 10.97
N TRP A 244 -33.55 18.09 12.22
CA TRP A 244 -32.88 18.95 13.22
C TRP A 244 -31.33 18.93 13.13
N GLY A 245 -30.79 18.54 11.99
CA GLY A 245 -29.36 18.68 11.64
C GLY A 245 -28.44 17.74 12.42
N ASN A 246 -27.39 18.29 13.02
CA ASN A 246 -26.45 17.49 13.82
C ASN A 246 -27.13 16.73 14.98
N ASN A 247 -28.32 17.17 15.42
CA ASN A 247 -29.19 16.40 16.29
C ASN A 247 -30.07 15.48 15.41
N ALA A 248 -29.93 14.15 15.51
CA ALA A 248 -30.61 13.18 14.64
C ALA A 248 -32.11 12.97 14.94
N TYR A 249 -32.80 14.08 15.18
CA TYR A 249 -34.24 14.20 15.41
C TYR A 249 -34.96 14.65 14.13
N ILE A 250 -36.25 14.31 14.06
CA ILE A 250 -37.18 14.69 13.00
C ILE A 250 -38.52 15.08 13.61
N SER A 251 -39.20 16.07 13.03
CA SER A 251 -40.55 16.46 13.44
C SER A 251 -41.46 16.81 12.27
N GLU A 252 -42.77 16.76 12.52
CA GLU A 252 -43.79 17.29 11.64
C GLU A 252 -44.73 18.19 12.44
N HIS A 253 -45.01 19.38 11.91
CA HIS A 253 -45.88 20.39 12.50
C HIS A 253 -47.02 20.74 11.53
N ASP A 254 -48.18 21.14 12.04
CA ASP A 254 -49.30 21.62 11.21
C ASP A 254 -49.08 23.04 10.65
N GLU A 255 -50.02 23.56 9.87
CA GLU A 255 -49.95 24.93 9.31
C GLU A 255 -49.93 26.04 10.39
N GLN A 256 -50.34 25.71 11.62
CA GLN A 256 -50.42 26.63 12.75
C GLN A 256 -49.11 26.64 13.58
N GLY A 257 -48.35 25.53 13.55
CA GLY A 257 -47.08 25.31 14.26
C GLY A 257 -47.14 24.17 15.30
N ASN A 258 -48.32 23.60 15.55
CA ASN A 258 -48.48 22.55 16.56
C ASN A 258 -47.79 21.26 16.11
N LEU A 259 -47.20 20.55 17.06
CA LEU A 259 -46.46 19.32 16.80
C LEU A 259 -47.40 18.13 16.53
N VAL A 260 -47.28 17.52 15.35
CA VAL A 260 -48.05 16.36 14.89
C VAL A 260 -47.27 15.06 15.11
N PHE A 261 -45.95 15.09 14.90
CA PHE A 261 -45.05 13.95 15.04
C PHE A 261 -43.66 14.39 15.48
N TRP A 262 -43.01 13.59 16.33
CA TRP A 262 -41.63 13.79 16.80
C TRP A 262 -40.94 12.44 16.91
N GLY A 263 -39.72 12.33 16.38
CA GLY A 263 -38.94 11.11 16.37
C GLY A 263 -37.44 11.38 16.32
N TYR A 264 -36.65 10.34 16.55
CA TYR A 264 -35.18 10.37 16.49
C TYR A 264 -34.65 9.00 16.04
N ILE A 265 -33.43 8.97 15.49
CA ILE A 265 -32.77 7.73 15.04
C ILE A 265 -31.90 7.17 16.19
N ASP A 266 -31.07 8.03 16.77
CA ASP A 266 -30.29 7.86 17.99
C ASP A 266 -30.17 9.26 18.61
N LYS A 267 -29.82 9.37 19.90
CA LYS A 267 -29.73 10.69 20.59
C LYS A 267 -28.32 11.28 20.58
N ASP A 268 -27.29 10.43 20.59
CA ASP A 268 -25.93 10.80 21.00
C ASP A 268 -24.86 10.41 19.96
N LYS A 269 -25.15 9.46 19.06
CA LYS A 269 -24.14 8.76 18.24
C LYS A 269 -24.30 8.95 16.73
N ILE A 270 -25.36 9.64 16.29
CA ILE A 270 -25.71 9.82 14.87
C ILE A 270 -26.06 11.29 14.63
N MET A 271 -25.66 11.82 13.47
CA MET A 271 -26.04 13.14 12.95
C MET A 271 -26.92 12.96 11.71
N ASN A 272 -27.85 13.89 11.43
CA ASN A 272 -28.77 13.78 10.30
C ASN A 272 -28.72 15.03 9.39
N TYR A 273 -27.99 14.94 8.28
CA TYR A 273 -27.68 16.12 7.45
C TYR A 273 -28.93 16.85 6.93
N ARG A 274 -29.90 16.10 6.39
CA ARG A 274 -31.25 16.56 6.05
C ARG A 274 -32.24 15.41 6.14
N ALA A 275 -33.42 15.66 6.69
CA ALA A 275 -34.55 14.73 6.68
C ALA A 275 -35.60 15.21 5.67
N LEU A 276 -35.99 14.34 4.73
CA LEU A 276 -37.01 14.65 3.73
C LEU A 276 -38.11 13.58 3.75
N LYS A 277 -39.36 14.00 3.57
CA LYS A 277 -40.55 13.15 3.53
C LYS A 277 -41.18 13.22 2.14
N PHE A 278 -41.29 12.06 1.49
CA PHE A 278 -41.89 11.90 0.16
C PHE A 278 -42.82 10.68 0.16
N GLU A 279 -43.62 10.55 -0.89
CA GLU A 279 -44.22 9.27 -1.27
C GLU A 279 -43.24 8.55 -2.22
N TRP A 280 -42.77 7.36 -1.85
CA TRP A 280 -41.91 6.55 -2.73
C TRP A 280 -42.11 5.05 -2.58
N ASP A 281 -41.87 4.34 -3.67
CA ASP A 281 -41.80 2.88 -3.72
C ASP A 281 -40.32 2.44 -3.64
N GLY A 282 -40.01 1.55 -2.71
CA GLY A 282 -38.66 1.07 -2.46
C GLY A 282 -38.62 -0.46 -2.39
N ASN A 283 -37.83 -1.06 -3.28
CA ASN A 283 -37.68 -2.52 -3.44
C ASN A 283 -36.18 -2.88 -3.55
N PRO A 284 -35.43 -2.84 -2.44
CA PRO A 284 -33.97 -3.00 -2.41
C PRO A 284 -33.51 -4.36 -2.92
N THR A 285 -32.29 -4.42 -3.46
CA THR A 285 -31.71 -5.65 -4.02
C THR A 285 -31.11 -6.62 -3.01
N ASP A 286 -30.82 -6.16 -1.79
CA ASP A 286 -30.43 -7.02 -0.67
C ASP A 286 -31.65 -7.72 -0.06
N VAL A 287 -31.41 -8.77 0.71
CA VAL A 287 -32.44 -9.54 1.42
C VAL A 287 -32.77 -8.94 2.79
N PRO A 288 -33.92 -9.28 3.41
CA PRO A 288 -34.18 -8.96 4.81
C PRO A 288 -33.02 -9.38 5.74
N ALA A 289 -32.61 -8.47 6.62
CA ALA A 289 -31.67 -8.77 7.68
C ALA A 289 -32.42 -9.46 8.82
N LEU A 290 -31.89 -10.59 9.30
CA LEU A 290 -32.42 -11.36 10.41
C LEU A 290 -31.28 -11.66 11.39
N TRP A 291 -31.54 -11.40 12.67
CA TRP A 291 -30.75 -11.93 13.78
C TRP A 291 -31.67 -12.74 14.70
N THR A 292 -31.18 -13.88 15.20
CA THR A 292 -31.93 -14.73 16.14
C THR A 292 -31.09 -15.07 17.36
N TYR A 293 -31.75 -15.04 18.52
CA TYR A 293 -31.17 -15.23 19.84
C TYR A 293 -32.04 -16.20 20.65
N ALA A 294 -31.42 -17.07 21.44
CA ALA A 294 -32.08 -17.82 22.50
C ALA A 294 -31.12 -17.95 23.68
N LYS A 295 -31.62 -17.91 24.92
CA LYS A 295 -30.74 -17.92 26.10
C LYS A 295 -30.09 -19.29 26.34
N THR A 296 -30.80 -20.37 26.08
CA THR A 296 -30.27 -21.74 26.16
C THR A 296 -30.65 -22.53 24.90
N ASN A 297 -30.07 -23.71 24.74
CA ASN A 297 -30.38 -24.65 23.65
C ASN A 297 -31.42 -25.71 24.05
N ASP A 298 -32.09 -25.54 25.20
CA ASP A 298 -33.20 -26.41 25.63
C ASP A 298 -34.41 -26.22 24.71
N GLY A 299 -35.16 -27.28 24.40
CA GLY A 299 -36.34 -27.20 23.52
C GLY A 299 -37.41 -26.20 23.98
N PHE A 300 -37.43 -25.84 25.26
CA PHE A 300 -38.36 -24.88 25.89
C PHE A 300 -37.77 -23.45 26.04
N SER A 301 -36.56 -23.20 25.55
CA SER A 301 -35.94 -21.87 25.57
C SER A 301 -36.58 -20.98 24.50
N PRO A 302 -36.94 -19.72 24.80
CA PRO A 302 -37.55 -18.85 23.82
C PRO A 302 -36.54 -18.44 22.73
N THR A 303 -36.93 -18.56 21.45
CA THR A 303 -36.18 -17.99 20.33
C THR A 303 -36.75 -16.62 19.99
N THR A 304 -35.95 -15.57 20.14
CA THR A 304 -36.28 -14.20 19.72
C THR A 304 -35.66 -13.88 18.37
N PHE A 305 -36.43 -13.24 17.51
CA PHE A 305 -36.16 -12.90 16.13
C PHE A 305 -36.20 -11.38 15.97
N TYR A 306 -35.16 -10.78 15.43
CA TYR A 306 -35.08 -9.35 15.09
C TYR A 306 -34.94 -9.22 13.57
N VAL A 307 -35.92 -8.59 12.91
CA VAL A 307 -35.94 -8.42 11.46
C VAL A 307 -36.10 -6.97 11.03
N SER A 308 -35.26 -6.53 10.09
CA SER A 308 -35.39 -5.24 9.41
C SER A 308 -34.97 -5.38 7.94
N TRP A 309 -35.49 -4.49 7.07
CA TRP A 309 -35.10 -4.47 5.65
C TRP A 309 -35.09 -3.02 5.16
N ASN A 310 -33.90 -2.41 5.21
CA ASN A 310 -33.73 -0.99 4.94
C ASN A 310 -34.11 -0.64 3.49
N GLY A 311 -34.87 0.45 3.32
CA GLY A 311 -35.37 0.91 2.02
C GLY A 311 -36.54 0.10 1.44
N ALA A 312 -37.02 -0.98 2.08
CA ALA A 312 -38.16 -1.76 1.61
C ALA A 312 -39.49 -1.18 2.11
N THR A 313 -40.24 -0.48 1.25
CA THR A 313 -41.48 0.24 1.66
C THR A 313 -42.74 -0.62 1.58
N ARG A 314 -42.74 -1.69 0.76
CA ARG A 314 -43.92 -2.55 0.52
C ARG A 314 -44.19 -3.63 1.58
N VAL A 315 -43.27 -3.85 2.52
CA VAL A 315 -43.41 -4.92 3.53
C VAL A 315 -44.54 -4.59 4.48
N LYS A 316 -45.59 -5.43 4.50
CA LYS A 316 -46.72 -5.28 5.42
C LYS A 316 -46.61 -6.26 6.58
N ASN A 317 -46.21 -7.50 6.31
CA ASN A 317 -46.09 -8.57 7.31
C ASN A 317 -44.76 -9.31 7.16
N TRP A 318 -44.32 -9.94 8.24
CA TRP A 318 -43.19 -10.88 8.30
C TRP A 318 -43.70 -12.28 8.60
N ARG A 319 -43.18 -13.32 7.93
CA ARG A 319 -43.40 -14.73 8.29
C ARG A 319 -42.12 -15.34 8.82
N PHE A 320 -42.12 -15.81 10.07
CA PHE A 320 -40.96 -16.40 10.72
C PHE A 320 -41.00 -17.93 10.61
N TYR A 321 -39.86 -18.52 10.27
CA TYR A 321 -39.69 -19.96 10.06
C TYR A 321 -38.54 -20.50 10.90
N GLY A 322 -38.71 -21.70 11.47
CA GLY A 322 -37.71 -22.40 12.27
C GLY A 322 -37.48 -23.83 11.81
N ALA A 323 -36.28 -24.37 12.06
CA ALA A 323 -35.91 -25.76 11.82
C ALA A 323 -34.88 -26.27 12.84
N ALA A 324 -34.86 -27.58 13.07
CA ALA A 324 -33.79 -28.26 13.80
C ALA A 324 -32.49 -28.37 12.96
N ASN A 325 -32.62 -28.60 11.65
CA ASN A 325 -31.50 -28.81 10.73
C ASN A 325 -31.41 -27.69 9.67
N SER A 326 -30.18 -27.40 9.23
CA SER A 326 -29.90 -26.37 8.22
C SER A 326 -30.61 -26.60 6.87
N THR A 327 -30.84 -27.88 6.54
CA THR A 327 -31.55 -28.38 5.35
C THR A 327 -33.08 -28.46 5.51
N GLY A 328 -33.60 -28.21 6.71
CA GLY A 328 -35.03 -28.33 7.04
C GLY A 328 -35.44 -29.74 7.52
N PRO A 329 -36.76 -30.02 7.56
CA PRO A 329 -37.87 -29.15 7.16
C PRO A 329 -37.94 -27.87 8.00
N TYR A 330 -38.45 -26.79 7.40
CA TYR A 330 -38.68 -25.51 8.07
C TYR A 330 -40.18 -25.29 8.27
N GLU A 331 -40.58 -25.06 9.51
CA GLU A 331 -41.97 -24.87 9.94
C GLU A 331 -42.29 -23.38 10.04
N LEU A 332 -43.51 -22.99 9.66
CA LEU A 332 -44.01 -21.61 9.84
C LEU A 332 -44.40 -21.41 11.31
N LEU A 333 -43.71 -20.51 11.99
CA LEU A 333 -43.90 -20.24 13.43
C LEU A 333 -45.01 -19.21 13.67
N SER A 334 -44.96 -18.10 12.94
CA SER A 334 -45.93 -16.99 13.07
C SER A 334 -45.87 -16.05 11.87
N GLN A 335 -46.93 -15.24 11.72
CA GLN A 335 -46.96 -14.07 10.84
C GLN A 335 -47.24 -12.81 11.67
N VAL A 336 -46.38 -11.80 11.60
CA VAL A 336 -46.44 -10.58 12.42
C VAL A 336 -46.45 -9.32 11.54
N ASP A 337 -47.28 -8.35 11.86
CA ASP A 337 -47.39 -7.09 11.14
C ASP A 337 -46.19 -6.15 11.41
N LYS A 338 -45.66 -5.51 10.37
CA LYS A 338 -44.54 -4.57 10.47
C LYS A 338 -45.00 -3.20 11.02
N GLN A 339 -44.77 -2.96 12.30
CA GLN A 339 -45.14 -1.70 12.98
C GLN A 339 -44.04 -0.62 12.97
N GLY A 340 -42.77 -0.99 12.78
CA GLY A 340 -41.62 -0.08 12.85
C GLY A 340 -40.62 -0.24 11.71
N PHE A 341 -39.38 0.27 11.89
CA PHE A 341 -38.25 -0.05 11.02
C PHE A 341 -37.81 -1.50 11.20
N GLU A 342 -37.51 -1.85 12.45
CA GLU A 342 -37.28 -3.21 12.91
C GLU A 342 -38.59 -3.82 13.45
N THR A 343 -38.65 -5.14 13.53
CA THR A 343 -39.76 -5.88 14.14
C THR A 343 -39.19 -7.05 14.92
N THR A 344 -39.59 -7.17 16.18
CA THR A 344 -39.17 -8.25 17.08
C THR A 344 -40.33 -9.23 17.28
N TYR A 345 -40.02 -10.52 17.30
CA TYR A 345 -40.95 -11.61 17.59
C TYR A 345 -40.24 -12.66 18.44
N SER A 346 -40.93 -13.26 19.41
CA SER A 346 -40.39 -14.35 20.22
C SER A 346 -41.32 -15.57 20.15
N ASN A 347 -40.75 -16.75 19.94
CA ASN A 347 -41.44 -18.03 20.02
C ASN A 347 -40.97 -18.79 21.27
N SER A 348 -41.84 -19.57 21.93
CA SER A 348 -41.58 -20.28 23.20
C SER A 348 -40.74 -21.56 23.06
N THR A 349 -40.13 -21.79 21.90
CA THR A 349 -39.45 -23.04 21.54
C THR A 349 -38.13 -22.72 20.87
N PHE A 350 -37.10 -23.52 21.16
CA PHE A 350 -35.77 -23.33 20.60
C PHE A 350 -35.68 -23.86 19.16
N TYR A 351 -35.30 -22.98 18.23
CA TYR A 351 -35.00 -23.34 16.85
C TYR A 351 -33.56 -22.93 16.49
N PRO A 352 -32.62 -23.89 16.32
CA PRO A 352 -31.22 -23.59 16.01
C PRO A 352 -31.04 -22.95 14.63
N TRP A 353 -31.93 -23.24 13.68
CA TRP A 353 -31.92 -22.63 12.34
C TRP A 353 -33.23 -21.88 12.07
N SER A 354 -33.12 -20.69 11.50
CA SER A 354 -34.26 -19.78 11.27
C SER A 354 -34.16 -19.00 9.96
N TYR A 355 -35.30 -18.61 9.39
CA TYR A 355 -35.37 -17.56 8.36
C TYR A 355 -36.67 -16.76 8.45
N VAL A 356 -36.74 -15.63 7.75
CA VAL A 356 -37.95 -14.79 7.69
C VAL A 356 -38.27 -14.38 6.24
N GLU A 357 -39.55 -14.36 5.90
CA GLU A 357 -40.06 -13.83 4.62
C GLU A 357 -40.73 -12.48 4.83
N ALA A 358 -40.40 -11.52 3.97
CA ALA A 358 -41.11 -10.26 3.83
C ALA A 358 -42.33 -10.44 2.93
N VAL A 359 -43.52 -10.04 3.40
CA VAL A 359 -44.79 -10.24 2.70
C VAL A 359 -45.48 -8.89 2.46
N ASP A 360 -46.00 -8.68 1.24
CA ASP A 360 -46.76 -7.49 0.89
C ASP A 360 -48.24 -7.54 1.35
N GLY A 361 -48.95 -6.42 1.22
CA GLY A 361 -50.38 -6.34 1.51
C GLY A 361 -51.30 -7.16 0.60
N GLN A 362 -50.76 -7.89 -0.39
CA GLN A 362 -51.46 -8.83 -1.26
C GLN A 362 -51.10 -10.30 -0.91
N GLY A 363 -50.36 -10.52 0.18
CA GLY A 363 -49.94 -11.85 0.64
C GLY A 363 -48.75 -12.45 -0.11
N ARG A 364 -48.10 -11.70 -0.99
CA ARG A 364 -46.98 -12.15 -1.83
C ARG A 364 -45.66 -11.98 -1.12
N VAL A 365 -44.77 -12.96 -1.25
CA VAL A 365 -43.40 -12.86 -0.74
C VAL A 365 -42.59 -11.92 -1.61
N LEU A 366 -42.06 -10.85 -1.00
CA LEU A 366 -41.20 -9.85 -1.63
C LEU A 366 -39.72 -10.26 -1.59
N GLY A 367 -39.32 -10.95 -0.52
CA GLY A 367 -37.94 -11.35 -0.28
C GLY A 367 -37.84 -12.25 0.95
N LYS A 368 -36.77 -13.03 1.02
CA LYS A 368 -36.50 -14.00 2.09
C LYS A 368 -35.09 -13.80 2.63
N SER A 369 -34.93 -13.80 3.95
CA SER A 369 -33.61 -13.69 4.59
C SER A 369 -32.72 -14.88 4.25
N ARG A 370 -31.43 -14.78 4.59
CA ARG A 370 -30.57 -15.98 4.68
C ARG A 370 -31.08 -16.89 5.81
N ASN A 371 -30.77 -18.18 5.72
CA ASN A 371 -30.91 -19.08 6.85
C ASN A 371 -29.88 -18.67 7.90
N GLN A 372 -30.34 -18.27 9.07
CA GLN A 372 -29.54 -17.79 10.19
C GLN A 372 -29.45 -18.88 11.26
N PHE A 373 -28.27 -19.06 11.85
CA PHE A 373 -28.12 -19.88 13.05
C PHE A 373 -28.42 -19.03 14.28
N THR A 374 -29.24 -19.54 15.19
CA THR A 374 -29.65 -18.85 16.42
C THR A 374 -28.49 -18.80 17.40
N PHE A 375 -28.11 -17.60 17.83
CA PHE A 375 -27.06 -17.43 18.83
C PHE A 375 -27.56 -17.87 20.21
N THR A 376 -26.86 -18.85 20.80
CA THR A 376 -27.01 -19.25 22.19
C THR A 376 -25.73 -18.94 22.98
N PRO A 377 -25.78 -18.15 24.07
CA PRO A 377 -24.62 -17.90 24.92
C PRO A 377 -24.16 -19.17 25.65
N SER A 378 -22.87 -19.25 25.99
CA SER A 378 -22.34 -20.34 26.84
C SER A 378 -22.90 -20.25 28.26
N PRO A 379 -22.89 -21.34 29.05
CA PRO A 379 -23.36 -21.31 30.45
C PRO A 379 -22.76 -20.19 31.30
N ASP A 380 -21.48 -19.86 31.08
CA ASP A 380 -20.79 -18.77 31.79
C ASP A 380 -21.33 -17.38 31.41
N LEU A 381 -21.79 -17.22 30.17
CA LEU A 381 -22.32 -15.96 29.62
C LEU A 381 -23.84 -15.82 29.85
N GLN A 382 -24.56 -16.93 29.99
CA GLN A 382 -26.01 -16.98 30.26
C GLN A 382 -26.42 -16.18 31.50
N GLY A 383 -25.57 -16.11 32.52
CA GLY A 383 -25.80 -15.29 33.72
C GLY A 383 -25.80 -13.78 33.49
N TYR A 384 -25.28 -13.31 32.35
CA TYR A 384 -25.11 -11.89 32.01
C TYR A 384 -25.98 -11.45 30.82
N CYS A 385 -26.70 -12.36 30.17
CA CYS A 385 -27.64 -12.06 29.09
C CYS A 385 -29.11 -12.03 29.59
N ALA A 386 -29.94 -11.22 28.93
CA ALA A 386 -31.39 -11.28 29.10
C ALA A 386 -31.99 -12.50 28.38
N ASP A 387 -33.28 -12.72 28.54
CA ASP A 387 -33.98 -13.88 27.96
C ASP A 387 -34.32 -13.66 26.47
N ASP A 388 -34.29 -12.41 26.01
CA ASP A 388 -34.63 -11.94 24.67
C ASP A 388 -33.44 -11.32 23.90
N PHE A 389 -32.42 -10.78 24.58
CA PHE A 389 -31.18 -10.28 23.98
C PHE A 389 -29.94 -10.51 24.86
N CYS A 390 -28.74 -10.29 24.30
CA CYS A 390 -27.52 -10.14 25.08
C CYS A 390 -26.76 -8.86 24.70
N SER A 391 -26.25 -8.15 25.69
CA SER A 391 -25.54 -6.87 25.51
C SER A 391 -24.21 -7.04 24.79
N LYS A 392 -23.72 -5.96 24.16
CA LYS A 392 -22.38 -5.92 23.57
C LYS A 392 -21.32 -5.96 24.67
N ALA A 393 -20.24 -6.71 24.45
CA ALA A 393 -19.10 -6.72 25.35
C ALA A 393 -18.33 -5.38 25.29
N GLU A 394 -18.19 -4.72 26.44
CA GLU A 394 -17.46 -3.45 26.57
C GLU A 394 -15.96 -3.66 26.88
N ALA A 395 -15.60 -4.84 27.37
CA ALA A 395 -14.25 -5.30 27.66
C ALA A 395 -14.06 -6.78 27.31
N TYR A 396 -12.87 -7.33 27.53
CA TYR A 396 -12.67 -8.79 27.62
C TYR A 396 -13.13 -9.31 28.99
N GLY A 397 -13.23 -10.63 29.14
CA GLY A 397 -13.60 -11.26 30.41
C GLY A 397 -15.08 -11.19 30.74
N LEU A 398 -15.43 -11.52 31.98
CA LEU A 398 -16.78 -11.39 32.53
C LEU A 398 -16.95 -10.04 33.26
N PRO A 399 -18.18 -9.47 33.32
CA PRO A 399 -18.45 -8.25 34.09
C PRO A 399 -18.03 -8.37 35.57
N GLY A 400 -17.08 -7.54 35.99
CA GLY A 400 -16.48 -7.56 37.33
C GLY A 400 -15.12 -8.25 37.45
N GLU A 401 -14.55 -8.75 36.34
CA GLU A 401 -13.21 -9.34 36.29
C GLU A 401 -12.11 -8.26 36.16
N ASP A 402 -11.00 -8.40 36.92
CA ASP A 402 -9.91 -7.42 37.00
C ASP A 402 -8.82 -7.61 35.92
N ASP A 403 -8.49 -6.54 35.18
CA ASP A 403 -7.51 -6.54 34.06
C ASP A 403 -7.66 -7.76 33.11
N PRO A 404 -8.88 -8.05 32.60
CA PRO A 404 -9.17 -9.24 31.80
C PRO A 404 -8.52 -9.14 30.41
N LYS A 405 -8.05 -10.27 29.89
CA LYS A 405 -7.25 -10.35 28.66
C LYS A 405 -7.85 -11.35 27.68
N PRO A 406 -7.68 -11.15 26.36
CA PRO A 406 -8.14 -12.11 25.36
C PRO A 406 -7.43 -13.46 25.57
N PHE A 407 -8.19 -14.46 26.02
CA PHE A 407 -7.72 -15.83 26.11
C PHE A 407 -7.48 -16.37 24.70
N ILE A 408 -6.25 -16.82 24.44
CA ILE A 408 -5.89 -17.49 23.18
C ILE A 408 -5.95 -19.00 23.48
N PRO A 409 -6.94 -19.74 22.96
CA PRO A 409 -7.00 -21.18 23.16
C PRO A 409 -5.77 -21.88 22.54
N PRO A 410 -5.28 -22.98 23.13
CA PRO A 410 -4.17 -23.75 22.56
C PRO A 410 -4.52 -24.29 21.16
N MET A 411 -3.50 -24.39 20.29
CA MET A 411 -3.70 -24.91 18.94
C MET A 411 -4.25 -26.34 18.98
N GLY A 412 -5.40 -26.56 18.34
CA GLY A 412 -6.13 -27.83 18.35
C GLY A 412 -7.58 -27.68 18.80
N ILE A 413 -7.93 -26.62 19.54
CA ILE A 413 -9.34 -26.33 19.87
C ILE A 413 -10.02 -25.72 18.63
N ASN A 414 -10.96 -26.48 18.04
CA ASN A 414 -11.78 -26.02 16.92
C ASN A 414 -12.86 -25.07 17.48
N SER A 415 -12.61 -23.76 17.47
CA SER A 415 -13.51 -22.74 18.06
C SER A 415 -14.72 -22.38 17.17
N VAL A 416 -15.14 -23.30 16.31
CA VAL A 416 -16.28 -23.19 15.40
C VAL A 416 -16.94 -24.57 15.33
N PRO A 417 -18.28 -24.68 15.46
CA PRO A 417 -18.96 -25.96 15.32
C PRO A 417 -18.88 -26.45 13.87
N TRP A 418 -17.87 -27.28 13.58
CA TRP A 418 -17.76 -28.01 12.33
C TRP A 418 -18.66 -29.24 12.40
N VAL A 419 -19.80 -29.20 11.71
CA VAL A 419 -20.63 -30.38 11.46
C VAL A 419 -19.97 -31.19 10.36
N ASP A 420 -19.68 -32.47 10.63
CA ASP A 420 -19.15 -33.39 9.63
C ASP A 420 -20.23 -33.63 8.55
N PRO A 421 -19.97 -33.32 7.26
CA PRO A 421 -20.91 -33.59 6.18
C PRO A 421 -21.26 -35.08 6.05
N ASP A 422 -20.36 -35.98 6.45
CA ASP A 422 -20.53 -37.42 6.33
C ASP A 422 -21.16 -38.04 7.60
N HIS A 423 -21.17 -37.32 8.74
CA HIS A 423 -21.67 -37.82 10.04
C HIS A 423 -22.45 -36.74 10.85
N PRO A 424 -23.61 -36.25 10.36
CA PRO A 424 -24.37 -35.18 11.01
C PRO A 424 -24.94 -35.55 12.41
N GLU A 425 -24.97 -36.83 12.77
CA GLU A 425 -25.48 -37.35 14.04
C GLU A 425 -24.51 -37.15 15.24
N SER A 426 -23.28 -36.68 15.01
CA SER A 426 -22.19 -36.75 16.00
C SER A 426 -22.27 -35.65 17.09
N HIS A 427 -23.15 -35.82 18.07
CA HIS A 427 -23.19 -34.97 19.27
C HIS A 427 -21.97 -35.18 20.17
N TYR A 428 -21.12 -34.15 20.30
CA TYR A 428 -19.98 -34.16 21.21
C TYR A 428 -20.39 -33.92 22.67
N ASN A 429 -20.36 -34.97 23.50
CA ASN A 429 -20.50 -34.86 24.95
C ASN A 429 -19.22 -34.33 25.61
N LEU A 430 -19.37 -33.32 26.48
CA LEU A 430 -18.26 -32.68 27.20
C LEU A 430 -18.11 -33.22 28.63
N GLY A 431 -17.20 -34.18 28.82
CA GLY A 431 -16.51 -34.41 30.10
C GLY A 431 -16.44 -35.84 30.63
N GLN A 432 -15.22 -36.37 30.77
CA GLN A 432 -14.58 -36.73 32.06
C GLN A 432 -13.12 -37.24 31.85
N PRO A 433 -12.26 -37.26 32.90
CA PRO A 433 -10.82 -37.56 32.78
C PRO A 433 -10.41 -38.98 33.26
N GLY A 434 -9.31 -39.56 32.73
CA GLY A 434 -8.73 -40.78 33.32
C GLY A 434 -7.48 -41.39 32.66
N ALA A 435 -6.43 -41.54 33.48
CA ALA A 435 -5.35 -42.57 33.47
C ALA A 435 -4.29 -42.67 32.33
N ALA A 436 -3.08 -43.08 32.75
CA ALA A 436 -1.94 -43.60 31.95
C ALA A 436 -1.78 -45.13 32.24
N ALA A 437 -0.82 -45.94 31.76
CA ALA A 437 0.47 -45.83 31.05
C ALA A 437 0.72 -47.22 30.36
N PRO A 438 1.93 -47.81 30.16
CA PRO A 438 3.32 -47.31 30.06
C PRO A 438 4.19 -47.89 28.90
N SER A 439 5.40 -47.33 28.72
CA SER A 439 6.68 -47.96 28.31
C SER A 439 6.78 -48.97 27.15
N SER A 440 7.71 -48.71 26.20
CA SER A 440 8.91 -49.57 26.03
C SER A 440 9.94 -48.99 25.03
N ALA A 441 11.21 -49.30 25.29
CA ALA A 441 12.41 -49.05 24.47
C ALA A 441 13.55 -49.93 25.03
N PRO A 442 14.76 -50.02 24.45
CA PRO A 442 15.21 -49.57 23.12
C PRO A 442 15.86 -50.71 22.29
N GLN A 443 16.33 -50.41 21.08
CA GLN A 443 17.68 -50.88 20.64
C GLN A 443 18.25 -50.01 19.51
N ALA A 444 19.55 -50.13 19.25
CA ALA A 444 20.34 -49.11 18.56
C ALA A 444 20.91 -49.56 17.19
N GLY A 445 21.01 -48.60 16.26
CA GLY A 445 21.85 -48.67 15.07
C GLY A 445 22.79 -47.46 15.03
N LYS A 446 24.08 -47.68 14.73
CA LYS A 446 25.11 -46.62 14.70
C LYS A 446 25.43 -46.17 13.26
N GLY A 447 25.90 -44.93 13.13
CA GLY A 447 26.38 -44.34 11.87
C GLY A 447 25.28 -43.54 11.15
N VAL A 448 25.60 -42.48 10.39
CA VAL A 448 26.92 -41.99 9.96
C VAL A 448 27.06 -40.50 10.30
N TYR A 449 28.24 -40.08 10.78
CA TYR A 449 28.51 -38.71 11.25
C TYR A 449 29.16 -37.85 10.16
N GLU A 450 28.58 -37.82 8.97
CA GLU A 450 29.21 -37.23 7.77
C GLU A 450 28.13 -36.80 6.74
N GLN A 451 27.65 -35.54 6.83
CA GLN A 451 26.99 -34.75 5.75
C GLN A 451 26.36 -33.40 6.19
N THR A 452 26.49 -32.98 7.46
CA THR A 452 25.63 -31.93 8.06
C THR A 452 26.22 -30.53 8.17
N GLY A 453 27.21 -30.17 7.34
CA GLY A 453 27.83 -28.83 7.31
C GLY A 453 26.85 -27.67 7.03
N TRP A 454 25.69 -27.95 6.44
CA TRP A 454 24.63 -26.99 6.16
C TRP A 454 23.67 -26.72 7.34
N ILE A 455 23.70 -27.54 8.40
CA ILE A 455 22.79 -27.38 9.54
C ILE A 455 23.16 -26.16 10.38
N VAL A 456 24.44 -25.86 10.57
CA VAL A 456 24.94 -24.75 11.41
C VAL A 456 24.38 -23.36 11.02
N PRO A 457 24.40 -22.92 9.75
CA PRO A 457 23.77 -21.65 9.38
C PRO A 457 22.25 -21.67 9.53
N VAL A 458 21.59 -22.80 9.27
CA VAL A 458 20.12 -22.93 9.42
C VAL A 458 19.70 -22.84 10.89
N THR A 459 20.40 -23.52 11.80
CA THR A 459 20.16 -23.42 13.24
C THR A 459 20.57 -22.05 13.78
N ALA A 460 21.62 -21.41 13.26
CA ALA A 460 21.97 -20.04 13.62
C ALA A 460 20.87 -19.03 13.26
N VAL A 461 20.27 -19.14 12.06
CA VAL A 461 19.13 -18.29 11.65
C VAL A 461 17.88 -18.59 12.51
N ALA A 462 17.60 -19.86 12.79
CA ALA A 462 16.49 -20.24 13.68
C ALA A 462 16.69 -19.71 15.11
N LEU A 463 17.89 -19.85 15.67
CA LEU A 463 18.25 -19.36 17.00
C LEU A 463 18.27 -17.83 17.08
N ALA A 464 18.63 -17.13 15.99
CA ALA A 464 18.51 -15.67 15.91
C ALA A 464 17.04 -15.22 15.88
N ALA A 465 16.17 -15.91 15.12
CA ALA A 465 14.74 -15.63 15.09
C ALA A 465 14.07 -15.93 16.45
N ILE A 466 14.41 -17.06 17.08
CA ILE A 466 14.00 -17.41 18.45
C ILE A 466 14.55 -16.39 19.46
N GLY A 467 15.79 -15.92 19.28
CA GLY A 467 16.40 -14.88 20.11
C GLY A 467 15.65 -13.55 20.05
N VAL A 468 15.28 -13.07 18.86
CA VAL A 468 14.45 -11.88 18.69
C VAL A 468 13.05 -12.09 19.29
N PHE A 469 12.43 -13.25 19.06
CA PHE A 469 11.15 -13.62 19.68
C PHE A 469 11.22 -13.64 21.21
N LEU A 470 12.29 -14.17 21.80
CA LEU A 470 12.54 -14.18 23.24
C LEU A 470 12.83 -12.77 23.77
N ILE A 471 13.58 -11.92 23.05
CA ILE A 471 13.80 -10.51 23.42
C ILE A 471 12.47 -9.74 23.43
N LEU A 472 11.59 -9.98 22.46
CA LEU A 472 10.22 -9.42 22.45
C LEU A 472 9.36 -9.98 23.60
N ARG A 473 9.50 -11.26 23.95
CA ARG A 473 8.82 -11.88 25.10
C ARG A 473 9.36 -11.37 26.45
N VAL A 474 10.65 -11.03 26.52
CA VAL A 474 11.33 -10.46 27.70
C VAL A 474 11.04 -8.95 27.85
N SER A 475 10.91 -8.20 26.75
CA SER A 475 10.49 -6.79 26.80
C SER A 475 9.06 -6.66 27.33
N ARG A 476 8.15 -7.57 26.94
CA ARG A 476 6.82 -7.73 27.57
C ARG A 476 6.93 -8.08 29.07
N ARG A 477 7.88 -8.92 29.49
CA ARG A 477 8.09 -9.31 30.91
C ARG A 477 8.76 -8.26 31.79
N LYS A 478 9.32 -7.15 31.27
CA LYS A 478 10.06 -6.17 32.10
C LYS A 478 9.22 -5.00 32.68
N ARG A 479 7.91 -4.93 32.42
CA ARG A 479 7.03 -3.88 32.99
C ARG A 479 6.36 -4.12 34.37
N PRO A 480 6.18 -5.35 34.91
CA PRO A 480 5.53 -5.53 36.23
C PRO A 480 6.48 -5.37 37.43
N LEU A 481 7.78 -5.18 37.22
CA LEU A 481 8.80 -5.09 38.28
C LEU A 481 8.74 -3.80 39.14
N GLN A 482 7.68 -3.00 38.98
CA GLN A 482 7.41 -1.81 39.78
C GLN A 482 6.07 -1.89 40.54
N ARG A 483 5.35 -3.04 40.47
CA ARG A 483 4.06 -3.25 41.14
C ARG A 483 3.94 -4.61 41.86
N ALA A 484 5.07 -5.21 42.24
CA ALA A 484 5.15 -6.48 42.97
C ALA A 484 6.02 -6.32 44.24
N LYS A 485 5.59 -5.45 45.17
CA LYS A 485 6.16 -5.34 46.53
C LYS A 485 5.23 -5.95 47.59
N GLU A 486 4.50 -7.00 47.21
CA GLU A 486 3.72 -7.85 48.11
C GLU A 486 3.58 -9.25 47.48
N ARG A 487 4.01 -10.28 48.24
CA ARG A 487 3.63 -11.72 48.25
C ARG A 487 3.35 -12.39 46.87
N GLY A 488 4.03 -13.45 46.41
CA GLY A 488 4.50 -14.66 47.13
C GLY A 488 3.35 -15.69 47.21
N SER A 489 3.47 -16.98 46.85
CA SER A 489 4.63 -17.83 46.48
C SER A 489 4.19 -19.11 45.68
N SER A 490 5.14 -19.99 45.28
CA SER A 490 4.98 -21.45 44.95
C SER A 490 4.02 -21.86 43.79
N GLU A 491 4.42 -22.53 42.70
CA GLU A 491 4.91 -23.94 42.50
C GLU A 491 3.76 -25.00 42.45
N SER A 492 3.76 -26.08 41.64
CA SER A 492 4.65 -26.57 40.55
C SER A 492 4.13 -27.86 39.83
N LEU A 493 4.42 -28.05 38.52
CA LEU A 493 4.60 -29.36 37.78
C LEU A 493 3.37 -30.32 37.67
N ASN A 494 3.25 -31.36 36.80
CA ASN A 494 4.12 -32.00 35.77
C ASN A 494 3.31 -32.77 34.66
N ASP A 495 3.99 -33.47 33.73
CA ASP A 495 3.48 -34.24 32.54
C ASP A 495 2.85 -35.65 32.86
N HIS A 496 2.53 -36.64 31.98
CA HIS A 496 2.92 -37.00 30.57
C HIS A 496 1.92 -38.02 29.89
N GLU A 497 2.18 -38.34 28.61
CA GLU A 497 1.69 -39.38 27.64
C GLU A 497 1.42 -40.86 28.10
N ALA A 498 0.85 -41.83 27.31
CA ALA A 498 0.02 -41.88 26.07
C ALA A 498 -0.37 -43.34 25.63
N LYS A 499 -1.25 -43.46 24.60
CA LYS A 499 -1.45 -44.57 23.59
C LYS A 499 -2.12 -45.93 23.96
N ALA A 500 -2.61 -46.62 22.91
CA ALA A 500 -3.38 -47.89 22.91
C ALA A 500 -3.20 -48.70 21.59
N SER A 501 -3.77 -49.92 21.47
CA SER A 501 -3.74 -50.76 20.22
C SER A 501 -4.80 -51.89 20.12
N THR A 502 -5.18 -52.28 18.88
CA THR A 502 -5.93 -53.50 18.43
C THR A 502 -7.42 -53.65 18.82
N GLY A 503 -8.32 -54.33 18.06
CA GLY A 503 -8.27 -54.92 16.70
C GLY A 503 -9.43 -55.91 16.34
N ALA A 504 -9.63 -56.25 15.04
CA ALA A 504 -10.55 -57.30 14.47
C ALA A 504 -12.10 -57.09 14.59
N ALA A 505 -13.07 -57.69 13.86
CA ALA A 505 -13.24 -58.40 12.54
C ALA A 505 -14.79 -58.66 12.32
N GLY A 506 -15.41 -59.17 11.24
CA GLY A 506 -15.07 -59.63 9.86
C GLY A 506 -16.17 -60.56 9.24
N LEU A 507 -16.18 -60.82 7.91
CA LEU A 507 -17.10 -61.73 7.12
C LEU A 507 -18.57 -61.22 6.89
N ARG A 508 -19.39 -61.54 5.86
CA ARG A 508 -19.37 -62.21 4.50
C ARG A 508 -20.75 -61.94 3.81
N GLY A 509 -21.04 -62.14 2.51
CA GLY A 509 -20.23 -62.39 1.29
C GLY A 509 -20.92 -63.22 0.17
N GLU A 510 -21.19 -62.60 -1.01
CA GLU A 510 -21.43 -63.21 -2.38
C GLU A 510 -22.70 -64.04 -2.70
N PRO A 511 -22.99 -64.44 -3.98
CA PRO A 511 -22.34 -64.17 -5.30
C PRO A 511 -23.31 -63.44 -6.30
N SER A 512 -23.21 -63.26 -7.65
CA SER A 512 -22.30 -63.44 -8.84
C SER A 512 -22.85 -62.50 -9.99
N PHE A 513 -22.57 -62.49 -11.32
CA PHE A 513 -21.70 -63.17 -12.32
C PHE A 513 -21.64 -62.28 -13.63
N ALA A 514 -20.61 -62.44 -14.50
CA ALA A 514 -20.52 -62.06 -15.94
C ALA A 514 -20.67 -60.56 -16.38
N ASP A 515 -19.89 -59.98 -17.31
CA ASP A 515 -18.76 -60.48 -18.13
C ASP A 515 -17.72 -59.37 -18.48
N TYR A 516 -16.51 -59.77 -18.90
CA TYR A 516 -15.39 -58.97 -19.46
C TYR A 516 -15.23 -59.29 -20.99
N PRO A 517 -14.23 -58.84 -21.81
CA PRO A 517 -12.90 -58.20 -21.57
C PRO A 517 -12.59 -56.98 -22.53
N SER A 518 -11.34 -56.59 -22.84
CA SER A 518 -10.28 -55.98 -22.00
C SER A 518 -9.16 -55.31 -22.86
N SER A 519 -8.21 -54.62 -22.22
CA SER A 519 -6.81 -54.35 -22.67
C SER A 519 -6.44 -53.28 -23.76
N ALA A 520 -5.78 -52.21 -23.27
CA ALA A 520 -4.37 -51.81 -23.55
C ALA A 520 -3.79 -51.44 -24.97
N SER A 521 -3.48 -50.14 -25.10
CA SER A 521 -2.11 -49.57 -25.31
C SER A 521 -1.50 -49.24 -26.71
N HIS A 522 -0.77 -48.10 -26.72
CA HIS A 522 0.38 -47.65 -27.55
C HIS A 522 0.47 -47.86 -29.08
N SER A 523 0.67 -46.76 -29.83
CA SER A 523 2.02 -46.29 -30.25
C SER A 523 1.98 -45.01 -31.16
N ARG A 524 3.09 -44.65 -31.83
CA ARG A 524 3.35 -43.34 -32.51
C ARG A 524 3.65 -43.50 -34.02
N ARG A 525 3.36 -42.49 -34.87
CA ARG A 525 4.39 -41.74 -35.65
C ARG A 525 3.89 -40.54 -36.50
N ARG A 526 4.89 -39.69 -36.84
CA ARG A 526 4.98 -38.58 -37.84
C ARG A 526 4.68 -39.05 -39.29
N ARG A 527 4.55 -38.22 -40.36
CA ARG A 527 5.30 -36.98 -40.75
C ARG A 527 4.65 -36.23 -41.96
N GLU A 528 5.02 -34.94 -42.18
CA GLU A 528 5.24 -34.12 -43.44
C GLU A 528 4.55 -34.49 -44.81
N SER A 529 4.28 -33.61 -45.81
CA SER A 529 4.33 -32.13 -45.99
C SER A 529 3.89 -31.65 -47.43
N ASN A 530 3.49 -30.37 -47.58
CA ASN A 530 3.64 -29.47 -48.77
C ASN A 530 2.82 -29.58 -50.10
N LEU A 531 2.37 -28.39 -50.59
CA LEU A 531 2.24 -27.92 -52.01
C LEU A 531 1.22 -28.61 -52.97
N SER A 532 0.61 -27.97 -54.01
CA SER A 532 0.57 -26.55 -54.49
C SER A 532 -0.68 -26.23 -55.36
N LEU A 533 -0.76 -24.98 -55.84
CA LEU A 533 -1.45 -24.45 -57.05
C LEU A 533 -1.40 -25.39 -58.30
N ALA A 534 -2.20 -25.25 -59.37
CA ALA A 534 -3.24 -24.28 -59.79
C ALA A 534 -4.27 -24.98 -60.75
N ASP A 535 -5.07 -24.41 -61.68
CA ASP A 535 -5.34 -23.04 -62.20
C ASP A 535 -6.69 -23.03 -62.99
N LEU A 536 -7.21 -21.86 -63.42
CA LEU A 536 -8.16 -21.70 -64.56
C LEU A 536 -8.36 -20.21 -64.98
N THR A 537 -8.29 -19.91 -66.28
CA THR A 537 -8.50 -18.55 -66.86
C THR A 537 -9.11 -18.59 -68.26
N GLU A 538 -9.91 -17.57 -68.65
CA GLU A 538 -10.23 -17.25 -70.05
C GLU A 538 -10.87 -15.84 -70.20
N GLY A 539 -10.85 -15.26 -71.41
CA GLY A 539 -11.57 -14.02 -71.80
C GLY A 539 -10.69 -12.77 -72.02
N SER A 540 -10.94 -11.99 -73.09
CA SER A 540 -10.05 -10.87 -73.49
C SER A 540 -10.66 -9.80 -74.42
N SER A 541 -10.27 -8.51 -74.21
CA SER A 541 -10.04 -7.43 -75.21
C SER A 541 -11.21 -6.88 -76.09
N PRO A 542 -11.09 -5.69 -76.77
CA PRO A 542 -10.32 -4.45 -76.48
C PRO A 542 -11.09 -3.12 -76.84
N SER A 543 -10.36 -1.99 -76.96
CA SER A 543 -10.74 -0.65 -77.56
C SER A 543 -11.60 0.27 -76.66
N SER A 544 -11.61 1.61 -76.70
CA SER A 544 -10.85 2.77 -77.25
C SER A 544 -11.63 4.05 -76.76
N SER A 545 -11.27 5.34 -76.91
CA SER A 545 -10.24 6.11 -77.63
C SER A 545 -10.10 7.54 -77.03
N LEU A 546 -9.01 8.28 -77.35
CA LEU A 546 -8.81 9.76 -77.24
C LEU A 546 -8.81 10.38 -75.80
N SER A 547 -8.10 11.46 -75.43
CA SER A 547 -7.10 12.39 -76.04
C SER A 547 -6.58 13.37 -74.93
N PHE A 548 -5.45 14.11 -74.94
CA PHE A 548 -4.33 14.34 -75.88
C PHE A 548 -3.10 14.98 -75.15
N ASP A 549 -1.97 15.13 -75.87
CA ASP A 549 -0.83 16.07 -75.76
C ASP A 549 -0.16 16.54 -74.42
N HIS A 550 1.00 15.93 -74.18
CA HIS A 550 2.38 16.47 -73.97
C HIS A 550 2.73 17.96 -74.33
N PRO A 551 3.96 18.49 -74.05
CA PRO A 551 4.95 18.19 -72.98
C PRO A 551 5.78 19.39 -72.41
N ASN A 552 6.56 19.12 -71.34
CA ASN A 552 7.94 19.57 -71.04
C ASN A 552 8.43 21.05 -70.97
N MET A 553 9.37 21.25 -70.02
CA MET A 553 10.40 22.33 -69.90
C MET A 553 9.90 23.76 -69.54
N ALA A 554 10.70 24.64 -68.89
CA ALA A 554 12.15 24.58 -68.63
C ALA A 554 12.58 24.97 -67.18
N MET A 555 13.81 24.57 -66.87
CA MET A 555 14.64 24.73 -65.66
C MET A 555 14.54 26.05 -64.85
N LYS A 556 14.81 25.96 -63.53
CA LYS A 556 16.01 26.58 -62.94
C LYS A 556 16.50 25.97 -61.61
N THR A 557 17.80 25.64 -61.58
CA THR A 557 18.73 25.64 -60.42
C THR A 557 18.33 24.95 -59.10
N THR A 558 18.42 23.61 -59.11
CA THR A 558 19.28 22.81 -58.20
C THR A 558 19.77 23.43 -56.86
N SER A 559 19.09 23.10 -55.76
CA SER A 559 19.74 22.70 -54.49
C SER A 559 18.71 21.99 -53.59
N SER A 560 18.81 20.66 -53.47
CA SER A 560 17.88 19.88 -52.63
C SER A 560 18.53 18.62 -52.09
N GLU A 561 18.20 18.27 -50.85
CA GLU A 561 18.63 17.07 -50.15
C GLU A 561 18.14 15.77 -50.84
N TRP A 562 18.74 14.63 -50.51
CA TRP A 562 18.24 13.31 -50.90
C TRP A 562 18.06 12.37 -49.72
N ASN A 563 16.86 11.79 -49.65
CA ASN A 563 16.40 10.79 -48.69
C ASN A 563 16.64 9.39 -49.27
N PRO A 564 16.89 8.35 -48.44
CA PRO A 564 15.86 7.31 -48.30
C PRO A 564 15.80 6.71 -46.87
N GLY A 565 14.78 5.94 -46.47
CA GLY A 565 13.58 5.48 -47.18
C GLY A 565 13.15 4.07 -46.73
N HIS A 566 11.84 3.77 -46.83
CA HIS A 566 11.18 2.47 -46.60
C HIS A 566 11.02 1.91 -45.17
N ALA A 567 9.75 1.81 -44.74
CA ALA A 567 9.19 0.61 -44.12
C ALA A 567 7.69 0.48 -44.48
N ARG A 568 7.19 -0.75 -44.69
CA ARG A 568 5.78 -1.13 -44.90
C ARG A 568 5.27 -1.82 -43.62
N SER A 569 3.99 -2.03 -43.27
CA SER A 569 2.62 -1.53 -43.58
C SER A 569 1.66 -2.72 -43.36
N ARG A 570 0.41 -2.49 -42.88
CA ARG A 570 -0.69 -3.44 -42.52
C ARG A 570 -0.73 -3.86 -41.04
N SER A 571 -1.91 -4.01 -40.41
CA SER A 571 -3.31 -3.68 -40.80
C SER A 571 -4.15 -3.58 -39.50
N GLN A 572 -4.90 -2.52 -39.21
CA GLN A 572 -6.19 -2.08 -39.80
C GLN A 572 -7.31 -3.13 -39.82
N SER A 573 -8.40 -2.81 -39.13
CA SER A 573 -9.77 -3.26 -39.39
C SER A 573 -10.72 -2.06 -39.29
N MET A 574 -11.81 -2.10 -40.06
CA MET A 574 -12.83 -1.06 -40.31
C MET A 574 -13.57 -0.54 -39.04
N ALA A 575 -14.35 0.56 -39.06
CA ALA A 575 -14.91 1.32 -40.20
C ALA A 575 -15.02 2.85 -39.94
N GLN A 576 -15.25 3.62 -41.01
CA GLN A 576 -15.77 4.99 -40.94
C GLN A 576 -17.30 5.01 -41.10
N MET A 577 -17.95 6.02 -40.52
CA MET A 577 -19.10 6.70 -41.15
C MET A 577 -18.86 8.21 -41.10
N ASN A 578 -19.31 8.93 -42.13
CA ASN A 578 -19.08 10.36 -42.29
C ASN A 578 -20.31 11.18 -41.88
N ALA A 579 -20.09 12.30 -41.18
CA ALA A 579 -20.81 13.54 -41.45
C ALA A 579 -20.02 14.77 -40.93
N SER A 580 -20.18 15.89 -41.63
CA SER A 580 -19.77 17.26 -41.30
C SER A 580 -20.17 17.71 -39.88
N GLN A 581 -19.56 18.74 -39.25
CA GLN A 581 -19.18 20.05 -39.79
C GLN A 581 -17.97 20.72 -39.08
N THR A 582 -17.30 21.63 -39.82
CA THR A 582 -16.51 22.79 -39.35
C THR A 582 -15.63 22.68 -38.09
N HIS A 583 -14.32 22.47 -38.28
CA HIS A 583 -13.30 22.84 -37.27
C HIS A 583 -13.00 24.35 -37.31
N SER A 584 -13.18 25.04 -36.18
CA SER A 584 -12.44 26.27 -35.88
C SER A 584 -11.10 25.93 -35.22
N THR A 585 -10.04 26.67 -35.56
CA THR A 585 -8.66 26.31 -35.19
C THR A 585 -8.29 26.79 -33.78
N GLY A 586 -8.63 25.99 -32.76
CA GLY A 586 -8.03 26.08 -31.43
C GLY A 586 -6.71 25.31 -31.37
N ALA A 587 -5.62 25.94 -30.91
CA ALA A 587 -4.34 25.25 -30.73
C ALA A 587 -4.42 24.24 -29.58
N PRO A 588 -3.84 23.02 -29.71
CA PRO A 588 -3.87 22.03 -28.64
C PRO A 588 -3.07 22.54 -27.43
N ALA A 589 -3.63 22.36 -26.23
CA ALA A 589 -3.01 22.80 -24.98
C ALA A 589 -1.59 22.22 -24.81
N PRO A 590 -0.64 22.97 -24.19
CA PRO A 590 0.72 22.50 -24.01
C PRO A 590 0.74 21.17 -23.23
N ARG A 591 1.37 20.14 -23.80
CA ARG A 591 1.58 18.87 -23.08
C ARG A 591 2.35 19.17 -21.79
N PRO A 592 1.94 18.62 -20.63
CA PRO A 592 2.62 18.89 -19.37
C PRO A 592 4.10 18.54 -19.49
N GLY A 593 4.96 19.49 -19.09
CA GLY A 593 6.40 19.40 -19.30
C GLY A 593 7.01 18.13 -18.68
N PRO A 594 8.11 17.60 -19.25
CA PRO A 594 8.70 16.37 -18.77
C PRO A 594 9.11 16.52 -17.30
N VAL A 595 8.49 15.69 -16.44
CA VAL A 595 8.77 15.57 -15.00
C VAL A 595 10.29 15.61 -14.77
N THR A 596 10.76 16.43 -13.83
CA THR A 596 12.17 16.62 -13.50
C THR A 596 12.52 16.07 -12.11
N TRP A 597 13.82 16.03 -11.77
CA TRP A 597 14.25 15.80 -10.39
C TRP A 597 13.83 16.95 -9.45
N MET A 598 13.69 18.18 -9.96
CA MET A 598 13.25 19.34 -9.19
C MET A 598 11.74 19.34 -8.89
N SER A 599 10.91 18.61 -9.65
CA SER A 599 9.48 18.47 -9.39
C SER A 599 9.10 17.34 -8.39
N LEU A 600 10.06 16.59 -7.85
CA LEU A 600 9.74 15.53 -6.88
C LEU A 600 9.21 16.10 -5.54
N PRO A 601 8.13 15.53 -4.97
CA PRO A 601 7.63 15.89 -3.64
C PRO A 601 8.53 15.37 -2.52
N LYS A 602 8.34 15.86 -1.29
CA LYS A 602 8.99 15.38 -0.04
C LYS A 602 10.52 15.15 -0.13
N LYS A 603 11.24 15.98 -0.90
CA LYS A 603 12.67 15.85 -1.24
C LYS A 603 13.59 15.47 -0.06
N LYS A 604 13.39 16.06 1.11
CA LYS A 604 14.20 15.78 2.33
C LYS A 604 14.07 14.31 2.79
N GLN A 605 12.86 13.75 2.76
CA GLN A 605 12.60 12.36 3.16
C GLN A 605 13.13 11.38 2.11
N LEU A 606 12.94 11.68 0.82
CA LEU A 606 13.52 10.90 -0.28
C LEU A 606 15.06 10.88 -0.24
N ALA A 607 15.70 12.00 0.13
CA ALA A 607 17.14 12.07 0.30
C ALA A 607 17.64 11.22 1.49
N LEU A 608 16.94 11.24 2.64
CA LEU A 608 17.25 10.38 3.78
C LEU A 608 17.10 8.89 3.43
N LEU A 609 16.02 8.51 2.73
CA LEU A 609 15.80 7.14 2.26
C LEU A 609 16.87 6.69 1.26
N GLY A 610 17.34 7.59 0.39
CA GLY A 610 18.51 7.37 -0.47
C GLY A 610 19.80 7.15 0.31
N LEU A 611 20.07 7.96 1.34
CA LEU A 611 21.24 7.83 2.20
C LEU A 611 21.26 6.50 2.96
N CYS A 612 20.09 6.06 3.47
CA CYS A 612 19.93 4.72 4.04
C CYS A 612 20.30 3.63 3.03
N ARG A 613 19.86 3.78 1.77
CA ARG A 613 20.13 2.79 0.71
C ARG A 613 21.62 2.73 0.35
N VAL A 614 22.33 3.85 0.37
CA VAL A 614 23.79 3.92 0.18
C VAL A 614 24.50 3.12 1.27
N PHE A 615 24.28 3.46 2.55
CA PHE A 615 25.04 2.83 3.64
C PHE A 615 24.70 1.35 3.87
N ASP A 616 23.45 0.93 3.62
CA ASP A 616 23.07 -0.50 3.62
C ASP A 616 23.83 -1.32 2.57
N PHE A 617 24.00 -0.78 1.35
CA PHE A 617 24.83 -1.44 0.34
C PHE A 617 26.34 -1.27 0.61
N LEU A 618 26.76 -0.19 1.28
CA LEU A 618 28.18 0.12 1.52
C LEU A 618 28.88 -1.01 2.31
N GLN A 619 28.25 -1.57 3.35
CA GLN A 619 28.83 -2.69 4.09
C GLN A 619 29.01 -3.95 3.25
N ILE A 620 28.08 -4.22 2.32
CA ILE A 620 28.18 -5.38 1.42
C ILE A 620 29.33 -5.16 0.43
N ALA A 621 29.37 -4.00 -0.23
CA ALA A 621 30.40 -3.66 -1.21
C ALA A 621 31.78 -3.43 -0.58
N SER A 622 31.84 -3.10 0.72
CA SER A 622 33.09 -2.93 1.46
C SER A 622 33.69 -4.26 1.90
N LEU A 623 32.89 -5.18 2.46
CA LEU A 623 33.33 -6.54 2.79
C LEU A 623 33.95 -7.25 1.58
N GLN A 624 33.33 -7.06 0.41
CA GLN A 624 33.74 -7.64 -0.86
C GLN A 624 35.22 -7.42 -1.23
N ALA A 625 35.83 -6.27 -0.89
CA ALA A 625 37.21 -5.97 -1.28
C ALA A 625 38.29 -6.74 -0.48
N TYR A 626 37.94 -7.35 0.65
CA TYR A 626 38.91 -8.04 1.52
C TYR A 626 38.43 -9.38 2.09
N MET A 627 37.19 -9.82 1.80
CA MET A 627 36.58 -11.04 2.32
C MET A 627 37.45 -12.30 2.18
N PHE A 628 38.10 -12.49 1.03
CA PHE A 628 39.02 -13.61 0.77
C PHE A 628 40.19 -13.61 1.77
N TYR A 629 40.80 -12.44 1.97
CA TYR A 629 41.92 -12.25 2.90
C TYR A 629 41.50 -12.31 4.37
N GLN A 630 40.27 -11.92 4.72
CA GLN A 630 39.71 -12.13 6.06
C GLN A 630 39.54 -13.61 6.37
N LEU A 631 38.96 -14.38 5.44
CA LEU A 631 38.77 -15.83 5.61
C LEU A 631 40.10 -16.56 5.75
N LYS A 632 41.08 -16.26 4.88
CA LYS A 632 42.43 -16.83 4.96
C LYS A 632 43.21 -16.43 6.22
N SER A 633 42.77 -15.39 6.95
CA SER A 633 43.34 -15.01 8.25
C SER A 633 42.68 -15.67 9.46
N PHE A 634 41.57 -16.38 9.29
CA PHE A 634 40.98 -17.21 10.35
C PHE A 634 41.67 -18.58 10.46
N ASP A 635 42.15 -19.09 9.34
CA ASP A 635 42.92 -20.33 9.26
C ASP A 635 43.81 -20.27 8.00
N GLU A 636 45.12 -20.10 8.20
CA GLU A 636 46.11 -20.01 7.12
C GLU A 636 46.40 -21.37 6.47
N THR A 637 45.89 -22.49 7.02
CA THR A 637 46.10 -23.85 6.49
C THR A 637 45.06 -24.28 5.46
N LEU A 638 43.97 -23.52 5.29
CA LEU A 638 42.92 -23.78 4.30
C LEU A 638 43.42 -23.62 2.86
N SER A 639 42.95 -24.49 1.97
CA SER A 639 43.21 -24.34 0.53
C SER A 639 42.47 -23.13 -0.04
N ASP A 640 42.96 -22.56 -1.15
CA ASP A 640 42.25 -21.48 -1.83
C ASP A 640 40.89 -21.95 -2.42
N SER A 641 40.70 -23.27 -2.59
CA SER A 641 39.38 -23.87 -2.91
C SER A 641 38.42 -23.73 -1.73
N ASP A 642 38.83 -24.15 -0.53
CA ASP A 642 38.03 -24.05 0.70
C ASP A 642 37.68 -22.60 1.01
N VAL A 643 38.66 -21.69 0.93
CA VAL A 643 38.45 -20.25 1.14
C VAL A 643 37.44 -19.68 0.13
N SER A 644 37.48 -20.12 -1.14
CA SER A 644 36.52 -19.68 -2.16
C SER A 644 35.08 -20.20 -1.92
N THR A 645 34.96 -21.42 -1.40
CA THR A 645 33.66 -22.01 -1.01
C THR A 645 33.11 -21.32 0.24
N GLN A 646 33.96 -21.07 1.25
CA GLN A 646 33.60 -20.30 2.44
C GLN A 646 33.17 -18.86 2.09
N ALA A 647 33.82 -18.21 1.12
CA ALA A 647 33.43 -16.89 0.63
C ALA A 647 32.02 -16.89 0.01
N GLY A 648 31.72 -17.87 -0.84
CA GLY A 648 30.38 -18.06 -1.42
C GLY A 648 29.30 -18.25 -0.34
N ILE A 649 29.60 -19.04 0.70
CA ILE A 649 28.72 -19.26 1.86
C ILE A 649 28.55 -17.97 2.68
N LEU A 650 29.63 -17.24 2.99
CA LEU A 650 29.59 -16.01 3.79
C LEU A 650 28.83 -14.87 3.09
N GLN A 651 28.94 -14.80 1.75
CA GLN A 651 28.18 -13.87 0.92
C GLN A 651 26.70 -14.28 0.81
N GLY A 652 26.39 -15.58 0.71
CA GLY A 652 25.02 -16.11 0.64
C GLY A 652 24.26 -16.10 1.97
N ALA A 653 24.93 -16.31 3.11
CA ALA A 653 24.31 -16.40 4.43
C ALA A 653 23.51 -15.13 4.81
N PHE A 654 24.03 -13.96 4.45
CA PHE A 654 23.33 -12.68 4.65
C PHE A 654 22.01 -12.61 3.86
N THR A 655 22.01 -13.02 2.58
CA THR A 655 20.80 -12.95 1.75
C THR A 655 19.82 -14.09 2.05
N ALA A 656 20.31 -15.26 2.48
CA ALA A 656 19.48 -16.36 2.98
C ALA A 656 18.68 -15.94 4.21
N ALA A 657 19.34 -15.32 5.19
CA ALA A 657 18.69 -14.83 6.40
C ALA A 657 17.71 -13.69 6.11
N GLN A 658 18.09 -12.75 5.23
CA GLN A 658 17.21 -11.65 4.77
C GLN A 658 15.97 -12.17 4.04
N PHE A 659 16.09 -13.21 3.21
CA PHE A 659 14.96 -13.87 2.55
C PHE A 659 13.99 -14.48 3.57
N ALA A 660 14.52 -15.20 4.57
CA ALA A 660 13.71 -15.86 5.60
C ALA A 660 12.93 -14.86 6.49
N THR A 661 13.49 -13.67 6.77
CA THR A 661 12.85 -12.69 7.67
C THR A 661 12.11 -11.54 6.98
N ALA A 662 12.19 -11.41 5.65
CA ALA A 662 11.52 -10.34 4.90
C ALA A 662 10.00 -10.28 5.15
N ILE A 663 9.32 -11.44 5.16
CA ILE A 663 7.86 -11.52 5.40
C ILE A 663 7.51 -11.16 6.86
N PRO A 664 8.18 -11.70 7.90
CA PRO A 664 8.06 -11.20 9.27
C PRO A 664 8.26 -9.69 9.41
N TRP A 665 9.30 -9.10 8.81
CA TRP A 665 9.55 -7.66 8.94
C TRP A 665 8.51 -6.79 8.24
N GLY A 666 7.94 -7.24 7.11
CA GLY A 666 6.75 -6.61 6.52
C GLY A 666 5.58 -6.57 7.51
N ARG A 667 5.22 -7.73 8.08
CA ARG A 667 4.14 -7.84 9.09
C ARG A 667 4.39 -6.99 10.34
N VAL A 668 5.64 -6.78 10.75
CA VAL A 668 5.97 -5.87 11.86
C VAL A 668 5.78 -4.40 11.44
N ALA A 669 6.23 -4.00 10.24
CA ALA A 669 6.08 -2.62 9.76
C ALA A 669 4.61 -2.22 9.53
N ASP A 670 3.74 -3.19 9.22
CA ASP A 670 2.29 -3.04 9.07
C ASP A 670 1.50 -3.13 10.40
N ALA A 671 2.13 -3.51 11.51
CA ALA A 671 1.46 -3.59 12.82
C ALA A 671 1.41 -2.22 13.54
N ASP A 672 0.35 -1.97 14.32
CA ASP A 672 0.06 -0.68 14.98
C ASP A 672 1.13 -0.20 15.99
N TRP A 673 1.98 -1.13 16.43
CA TRP A 673 3.12 -0.92 17.33
C TRP A 673 4.47 -0.85 16.60
N GLY A 674 4.52 -1.25 15.33
CA GLY A 674 5.75 -1.73 14.68
C GLY A 674 6.26 -0.94 13.48
N GLY A 675 5.48 -0.01 12.92
CA GLY A 675 5.85 1.16 12.06
C GLY A 675 7.03 1.09 11.07
N ARG A 676 6.89 1.67 9.86
CA ARG A 676 7.96 1.65 8.84
C ARG A 676 9.25 2.30 9.38
N LYS A 677 9.14 3.40 10.15
CA LYS A 677 10.31 4.06 10.77
C LYS A 677 10.97 3.18 11.84
N PHE A 678 10.19 2.40 12.60
CA PHE A 678 10.74 1.50 13.61
C PHE A 678 11.50 0.33 12.97
N VAL A 679 10.92 -0.38 11.99
CA VAL A 679 11.62 -1.47 11.29
C VAL A 679 12.87 -0.95 10.56
N LEU A 680 12.83 0.24 9.96
CA LEU A 680 14.01 0.84 9.32
C LEU A 680 15.12 1.14 10.35
N LEU A 681 14.78 1.69 11.52
CA LEU A 681 15.75 1.95 12.60
C LEU A 681 16.36 0.66 13.16
N VAL A 682 15.53 -0.36 13.42
CA VAL A 682 16.00 -1.66 13.92
C VAL A 682 16.89 -2.35 12.88
N GLY A 683 16.53 -2.27 11.59
CA GLY A 683 17.36 -2.77 10.49
C GLY A 683 18.73 -2.10 10.38
N LEU A 684 18.78 -0.76 10.46
CA LEU A 684 20.04 0.00 10.42
C LEU A 684 20.93 -0.28 11.63
N VAL A 685 20.38 -0.23 12.85
CA VAL A 685 21.13 -0.48 14.09
C VAL A 685 21.57 -1.96 14.19
N GLY A 686 20.71 -2.90 13.83
CA GLY A 686 21.04 -4.33 13.78
C GLY A 686 22.13 -4.65 12.76
N THR A 687 22.13 -3.97 11.60
CA THR A 687 23.20 -4.10 10.60
C THR A 687 24.50 -3.46 11.09
N ALA A 688 24.44 -2.34 11.84
CA ALA A 688 25.62 -1.76 12.49
C ALA A 688 26.23 -2.73 13.53
N VAL A 689 25.41 -3.35 14.38
CA VAL A 689 25.86 -4.37 15.36
C VAL A 689 26.42 -5.61 14.65
N SER A 690 25.81 -6.05 13.55
CA SER A 690 26.36 -7.11 12.68
C SER A 690 27.76 -6.75 12.14
N CYS A 691 27.97 -5.50 11.69
CA CYS A 691 29.29 -5.03 11.26
C CYS A 691 30.29 -5.08 12.42
N LEU A 692 29.94 -4.62 13.62
CA LEU A 692 30.81 -4.75 14.81
C LEU A 692 31.16 -6.21 15.10
N GLY A 693 30.21 -7.14 14.98
CA GLY A 693 30.44 -8.58 15.14
C GLY A 693 31.40 -9.18 14.10
N VAL A 694 31.31 -8.75 12.84
CA VAL A 694 32.24 -9.16 11.76
C VAL A 694 33.60 -8.46 11.86
N ALA A 695 33.68 -7.30 12.51
CA ALA A 695 34.94 -6.61 12.77
C ALA A 695 35.84 -7.37 13.77
N PHE A 696 35.22 -8.02 14.76
CA PHE A 696 35.91 -8.74 15.85
C PHE A 696 35.70 -10.26 15.81
N SER A 697 35.23 -10.82 14.69
CA SER A 697 35.16 -12.28 14.50
C SER A 697 36.56 -12.86 14.28
N THR A 698 36.87 -13.96 14.97
CA THR A 698 38.14 -14.71 14.84
C THR A 698 38.00 -16.04 14.10
N SER A 699 36.77 -16.44 13.73
CA SER A 699 36.53 -17.70 13.02
C SER A 699 35.41 -17.58 11.99
N PHE A 700 35.44 -18.46 10.99
CA PHE A 700 34.43 -18.56 9.94
C PHE A 700 33.01 -18.69 10.51
N ALA A 701 32.81 -19.53 11.54
CA ALA A 701 31.51 -19.72 12.19
C ALA A 701 30.99 -18.43 12.86
N GLN A 702 31.85 -17.64 13.51
CA GLN A 702 31.47 -16.34 14.07
C GLN A 702 31.10 -15.34 12.97
N ALA A 703 31.88 -15.29 11.88
CA ALA A 703 31.59 -14.41 10.74
C ALA A 703 30.25 -14.79 10.08
N VAL A 704 29.99 -16.08 9.83
CA VAL A 704 28.71 -16.57 9.29
C VAL A 704 27.56 -16.26 10.25
N PHE A 705 27.71 -16.44 11.56
CA PHE A 705 26.70 -16.05 12.55
C PHE A 705 26.37 -14.56 12.47
N TRP A 706 27.37 -13.68 12.53
CA TRP A 706 27.12 -12.23 12.51
C TRP A 706 26.57 -11.72 11.18
N ARG A 707 26.99 -12.32 10.05
CA ARG A 707 26.40 -12.04 8.72
C ARG A 707 24.94 -12.51 8.62
N SER A 708 24.62 -13.66 9.21
CA SER A 708 23.26 -14.20 9.27
C SER A 708 22.36 -13.36 10.18
N PHE A 709 22.85 -12.93 11.34
CA PHE A 709 22.18 -11.99 12.25
C PHE A 709 21.90 -10.64 11.57
N GLY A 710 22.89 -10.11 10.84
CA GLY A 710 22.72 -8.88 10.04
C GLY A 710 21.62 -9.03 8.99
N GLY A 711 21.68 -10.08 8.16
CA GLY A 711 20.64 -10.38 7.18
C GLY A 711 19.25 -10.56 7.80
N ALA A 712 19.17 -11.33 8.90
CA ALA A 712 17.93 -11.61 9.61
C ALA A 712 17.24 -10.35 10.17
N ILE A 713 17.98 -9.33 10.59
CA ILE A 713 17.41 -8.08 11.10
C ILE A 713 17.20 -7.04 9.98
N ASN A 714 17.86 -7.20 8.83
CA ASN A 714 17.82 -6.23 7.75
C ASN A 714 16.59 -6.37 6.83
N GLY A 715 15.43 -5.93 7.32
CA GLY A 715 14.24 -5.69 6.50
C GLY A 715 14.30 -4.41 5.64
N THR A 716 15.41 -3.66 5.65
CA THR A 716 15.45 -2.25 5.20
C THR A 716 15.06 -2.08 3.73
N VAL A 717 15.41 -3.03 2.86
CA VAL A 717 15.24 -2.93 1.40
C VAL A 717 13.76 -2.84 1.00
N GLY A 718 12.91 -3.68 1.61
CA GLY A 718 11.47 -3.67 1.37
C GLY A 718 10.82 -2.42 1.92
N ILE A 719 11.19 -2.02 3.15
CA ILE A 719 10.62 -0.85 3.82
C ILE A 719 11.02 0.46 3.12
N ILE A 720 12.26 0.61 2.64
CA ILE A 720 12.65 1.79 1.86
C ILE A 720 11.84 1.85 0.54
N ARG A 721 11.55 0.71 -0.12
CA ARG A 721 10.70 0.68 -1.31
C ARG A 721 9.26 1.13 -0.99
N THR A 722 8.66 0.66 0.10
CA THR A 722 7.29 1.09 0.47
C THR A 722 7.27 2.55 0.94
N MET A 723 8.21 3.00 1.76
CA MET A 723 8.31 4.40 2.19
C MET A 723 8.54 5.39 1.04
N ILE A 724 9.20 4.98 -0.06
CA ILE A 724 9.29 5.79 -1.29
C ILE A 724 7.92 5.87 -1.99
N ALA A 725 7.18 4.77 -2.08
CA ALA A 725 5.85 4.75 -2.70
C ALA A 725 4.83 5.56 -1.88
N GLU A 726 4.78 5.37 -0.57
CA GLU A 726 3.89 6.07 0.37
C GLU A 726 4.14 7.58 0.40
N ASN A 727 5.39 8.03 0.22
CA ASN A 727 5.74 9.45 0.16
C ASN A 727 5.53 10.11 -1.22
N VAL A 728 5.30 9.33 -2.27
CA VAL A 728 5.15 9.82 -3.65
C VAL A 728 3.81 9.33 -4.20
N LYS A 729 2.72 9.94 -3.70
CA LYS A 729 1.33 9.58 -4.01
C LYS A 729 1.03 9.57 -5.53
N GLU A 730 1.56 10.55 -6.27
CA GLU A 730 1.32 10.68 -7.72
C GLU A 730 2.17 9.72 -8.58
N LYS A 731 1.51 8.83 -9.33
CA LYS A 731 2.14 7.88 -10.27
C LYS A 731 3.12 8.55 -11.26
N LYS A 732 2.88 9.80 -11.67
CA LYS A 732 3.75 10.55 -12.62
C LYS A 732 5.19 10.74 -12.13
N TYR A 733 5.41 10.66 -10.82
CA TYR A 733 6.74 10.79 -10.19
C TYR A 733 7.41 9.45 -9.88
N HIS A 734 6.68 8.32 -9.89
CA HIS A 734 7.19 7.00 -9.49
C HIS A 734 8.44 6.57 -10.26
N SER A 735 8.43 6.79 -11.58
CA SER A 735 9.54 6.43 -12.49
C SER A 735 10.87 7.09 -12.14
N ARG A 736 10.86 8.29 -11.52
CA ARG A 736 12.07 8.94 -10.99
C ARG A 736 12.32 8.62 -9.52
N ALA A 737 11.27 8.52 -8.71
CA ALA A 737 11.40 8.22 -7.28
C ALA A 737 12.05 6.85 -7.03
N PHE A 738 11.68 5.81 -7.79
CA PHE A 738 12.30 4.49 -7.66
C PHE A 738 13.74 4.39 -8.17
N LEU A 739 14.21 5.32 -9.02
CA LEU A 739 15.62 5.38 -9.45
C LEU A 739 16.58 5.74 -8.30
N ILE A 740 16.09 6.26 -7.17
CA ILE A 740 16.90 6.47 -5.96
C ILE A 740 17.50 5.14 -5.47
N LEU A 741 16.80 4.01 -5.66
CA LEU A 741 17.27 2.68 -5.24
C LEU A 741 18.56 2.22 -5.97
N PRO A 742 18.62 2.17 -7.33
CA PRO A 742 19.86 1.85 -8.04
C PRO A 742 20.92 2.97 -7.97
N ILE A 743 20.55 4.24 -7.84
CA ILE A 743 21.53 5.31 -7.59
C ILE A 743 22.28 5.05 -6.27
N GLY A 744 21.56 4.69 -5.20
CA GLY A 744 22.15 4.31 -3.92
C GLY A 744 23.08 3.09 -4.02
N PHE A 745 22.74 2.11 -4.87
CA PHE A 745 23.65 0.99 -5.18
C PHE A 745 24.94 1.47 -5.84
N ASN A 746 24.87 2.27 -6.91
CA ASN A 746 26.06 2.65 -7.68
C ASN A 746 27.05 3.48 -6.85
N ILE A 747 26.55 4.36 -5.98
CA ILE A 747 27.36 5.12 -5.02
C ILE A 747 28.07 4.16 -4.05
N ALA A 748 27.35 3.17 -3.50
CA ALA A 748 27.94 2.16 -2.62
C ALA A 748 28.97 1.27 -3.33
N ALA A 749 28.75 0.92 -4.61
CA ALA A 749 29.68 0.16 -5.43
C ALA A 749 30.94 0.94 -5.85
N LEU A 750 30.87 2.28 -5.88
CA LEU A 750 32.05 3.14 -6.02
C LEU A 750 32.85 3.19 -4.71
N PHE A 751 32.23 3.66 -3.62
CA PHE A 751 32.98 4.00 -2.40
C PHE A 751 33.24 2.81 -1.47
N GLY A 752 32.36 1.81 -1.45
CA GLY A 752 32.45 0.64 -0.57
C GLY A 752 33.74 -0.16 -0.78
N PRO A 753 34.05 -0.62 -2.01
CA PRO A 753 35.24 -1.41 -2.26
C PRO A 753 36.53 -0.65 -2.03
N VAL A 754 36.59 0.65 -2.38
CA VAL A 754 37.74 1.52 -2.10
C VAL A 754 37.98 1.63 -0.59
N MET A 755 36.93 1.95 0.18
CA MET A 755 37.02 2.03 1.64
C MET A 755 37.39 0.68 2.27
N GLY A 756 36.84 -0.43 1.76
CA GLY A 756 37.16 -1.78 2.21
C GLY A 756 38.63 -2.12 2.00
N GLY A 757 39.12 -1.92 0.77
CA GLY A 757 40.51 -2.18 0.40
C GLY A 757 41.52 -1.27 1.11
N MET A 758 41.22 0.04 1.23
CA MET A 758 42.13 1.02 1.86
C MET A 758 42.21 0.91 3.39
N LEU A 759 41.23 0.28 4.05
CA LEU A 759 41.23 0.06 5.51
C LEU A 759 41.60 -1.38 5.92
N ALA A 760 41.74 -2.30 4.97
CA ALA A 760 42.13 -3.68 5.22
C ALA A 760 43.63 -3.81 5.55
N ASP A 761 43.96 -4.60 6.57
CA ASP A 761 45.30 -4.78 7.14
C ASP A 761 46.07 -3.44 7.27
N PRO A 762 45.64 -2.55 8.18
CA PRO A 762 46.26 -1.24 8.34
C PRO A 762 47.69 -1.31 8.88
N VAL A 763 48.05 -2.42 9.54
CA VAL A 763 49.38 -2.65 10.13
C VAL A 763 50.41 -2.93 9.02
N LYS A 764 50.07 -3.79 8.04
CA LYS A 764 50.91 -4.01 6.85
C LYS A 764 50.79 -2.88 5.82
N SER A 765 49.60 -2.27 5.67
CA SER A 765 49.36 -1.21 4.69
C SER A 765 49.99 0.15 5.06
N TYR A 766 49.95 0.53 6.35
CA TYR A 766 50.48 1.81 6.82
C TYR A 766 51.38 1.64 8.07
N PRO A 767 52.52 0.93 7.95
CA PRO A 767 53.37 0.60 9.09
C PRO A 767 53.89 1.83 9.84
N ARG A 768 54.07 2.97 9.16
CA ARG A 768 54.44 4.27 9.78
C ARG A 768 53.38 4.85 10.72
N LEU A 769 52.12 4.44 10.62
CA LEU A 769 51.01 4.94 11.45
C LEU A 769 50.57 3.94 12.53
N PHE A 770 50.50 2.65 12.21
CA PHE A 770 49.92 1.63 13.10
C PHE A 770 50.87 0.47 13.49
N GLY A 771 52.02 0.34 12.82
CA GLY A 771 53.00 -0.73 13.08
C GLY A 771 53.84 -0.52 14.36
N PRO A 772 54.77 -1.44 14.66
CA PRO A 772 55.77 -1.23 15.71
C PRO A 772 56.61 0.03 15.45
N ASN A 773 56.90 0.78 16.51
CA ASN A 773 57.57 2.09 16.49
C ASN A 773 56.86 3.19 15.68
N SER A 774 55.52 3.12 15.57
CA SER A 774 54.70 4.12 14.86
C SER A 774 54.02 5.13 15.77
N SER A 775 53.51 6.23 15.19
CA SER A 775 52.90 7.34 15.92
C SER A 775 51.65 6.97 16.73
N PHE A 776 50.84 5.99 16.30
CA PHE A 776 49.69 5.49 17.06
C PHE A 776 49.93 4.11 17.69
N GLY A 777 50.92 3.35 17.22
CA GLY A 777 51.23 2.00 17.71
C GLY A 777 52.23 1.93 18.87
N GLY A 778 53.08 2.94 19.05
CA GLY A 778 54.17 2.88 20.04
C GLY A 778 55.12 1.71 19.76
N ALA A 779 55.87 1.27 20.78
CA ALA A 779 56.92 0.25 20.61
C ALA A 779 56.41 -1.11 20.10
N SER A 780 55.22 -1.54 20.51
CA SER A 780 54.64 -2.85 20.19
C SER A 780 53.64 -2.85 19.03
N GLY A 781 53.31 -1.68 18.45
CA GLY A 781 52.26 -1.55 17.44
C GLY A 781 50.85 -1.61 18.03
N VAL A 782 49.83 -1.24 17.24
CA VAL A 782 48.43 -1.24 17.71
C VAL A 782 47.94 -2.68 17.87
N GLN A 783 48.13 -3.25 19.06
CA GLN A 783 47.91 -4.67 19.37
C GLN A 783 46.56 -5.21 18.88
N TRP A 784 45.46 -4.50 19.11
CA TRP A 784 44.13 -4.97 18.66
C TRP A 784 43.95 -4.96 17.14
N LEU A 785 44.68 -4.12 16.39
CA LEU A 785 44.71 -4.18 14.92
C LEU A 785 45.60 -5.32 14.40
N MET A 786 46.53 -5.83 15.20
CA MET A 786 47.27 -7.05 14.90
C MET A 786 46.42 -8.30 15.15
N THR A 787 45.58 -8.29 16.19
CA THR A 787 44.58 -9.36 16.43
C THR A 787 43.41 -9.34 15.43
N TYR A 788 43.00 -8.14 14.98
CA TYR A 788 41.83 -7.96 14.11
C TYR A 788 42.17 -7.10 12.86
N PRO A 789 42.99 -7.59 11.92
CA PRO A 789 43.50 -6.83 10.77
C PRO A 789 42.41 -6.31 9.82
N TYR A 790 41.20 -6.87 9.86
CA TYR A 790 40.06 -6.48 9.02
C TYR A 790 38.92 -5.77 9.79
N ALA A 791 39.21 -5.27 11.00
CA ALA A 791 38.22 -4.57 11.82
C ALA A 791 37.84 -3.17 11.26
N LEU A 792 38.82 -2.37 10.82
CA LEU A 792 38.58 -0.97 10.42
C LEU A 792 37.51 -0.78 9.32
N PRO A 793 37.46 -1.58 8.24
CA PRO A 793 36.38 -1.50 7.26
C PRO A 793 34.99 -1.63 7.88
N MET A 794 34.79 -2.62 8.76
CA MET A 794 33.49 -2.85 9.39
C MET A 794 33.16 -1.84 10.49
N LEU A 795 34.16 -1.34 11.23
CA LEU A 795 33.99 -0.24 12.17
C LEU A 795 33.55 1.05 11.45
N ALA A 796 34.14 1.37 10.31
CA ALA A 796 33.72 2.51 9.48
C ALA A 796 32.27 2.36 8.99
N ASN A 797 31.88 1.18 8.49
CA ASN A 797 30.50 0.89 8.11
C ASN A 797 29.53 0.97 9.30
N ALA A 798 29.90 0.47 10.48
CA ALA A 798 29.09 0.57 11.69
C ALA A 798 28.85 2.04 12.10
N LEU A 799 29.87 2.90 11.99
CA LEU A 799 29.75 4.34 12.24
C LEU A 799 28.81 5.02 11.23
N PHE A 800 28.94 4.75 9.93
CA PHE A 800 28.05 5.31 8.92
C PHE A 800 26.59 4.85 9.08
N LEU A 801 26.36 3.57 9.37
CA LEU A 801 25.02 3.03 9.64
C LEU A 801 24.42 3.63 10.92
N SER A 802 25.23 3.85 11.97
CA SER A 802 24.80 4.47 13.23
C SER A 802 24.44 5.95 13.04
N PHE A 803 25.27 6.70 12.30
CA PHE A 803 24.99 8.07 11.90
C PHE A 803 23.71 8.15 11.07
N CYS A 804 23.51 7.24 10.12
CA CYS A 804 22.29 7.18 9.32
C CYS A 804 21.05 6.85 10.17
N ALA A 805 21.16 5.93 11.14
CA ALA A 805 20.09 5.63 12.09
C ALA A 805 19.73 6.86 12.94
N MET A 806 20.72 7.65 13.38
CA MET A 806 20.48 8.93 14.06
C MET A 806 19.75 9.93 13.16
N CYS A 807 20.17 10.10 11.90
CA CYS A 807 19.50 10.96 10.93
C CYS A 807 18.05 10.52 10.66
N VAL A 808 17.78 9.20 10.57
CA VAL A 808 16.41 8.66 10.47
C VAL A 808 15.60 8.92 11.73
N ALA A 809 16.18 8.70 12.91
CA ALA A 809 15.50 8.89 14.20
C ALA A 809 15.04 10.35 14.37
N MET A 810 15.87 11.31 13.98
CA MET A 810 15.59 12.74 14.09
C MET A 810 14.76 13.30 12.92
N GLY A 811 15.08 12.93 11.67
CA GLY A 811 14.63 13.66 10.47
C GLY A 811 13.68 12.92 9.52
N LEU A 812 13.42 11.61 9.71
CA LEU A 812 12.43 10.88 8.92
C LEU A 812 11.07 10.87 9.64
N GLU A 813 9.99 11.13 8.91
CA GLU A 813 8.62 10.95 9.43
C GLU A 813 8.18 9.48 9.32
N GLU A 814 7.16 9.09 10.10
CA GLU A 814 6.50 7.78 9.95
C GLU A 814 5.49 7.85 8.80
N THR A 815 5.46 6.82 7.95
CA THR A 815 4.55 6.72 6.79
C THR A 815 3.43 5.71 7.00
N SER A 816 3.50 4.88 8.05
CA SER A 816 2.41 3.99 8.44
C SER A 816 1.22 4.80 8.95
N GLN A 817 0.07 4.69 8.28
CA GLN A 817 -1.19 5.27 8.74
C GLN A 817 -1.51 4.81 10.18
N ALA A 818 -1.23 3.54 10.50
CA ALA A 818 -1.45 2.96 11.83
C ALA A 818 -0.51 3.50 12.93
N CYS A 819 0.63 4.12 12.58
CA CYS A 819 1.60 4.65 13.55
C CYS A 819 1.79 6.17 13.50
N LYS A 820 1.21 6.87 12.52
CA LYS A 820 1.33 8.33 12.36
C LYS A 820 0.76 9.07 13.58
N GLY A 821 1.33 10.23 13.90
CA GLY A 821 0.91 11.07 15.04
C GLY A 821 1.16 10.49 16.44
N LYS A 822 1.53 9.21 16.59
CA LYS A 822 1.97 8.63 17.87
C LYS A 822 3.37 9.16 18.23
N PRO A 823 3.67 9.46 19.51
CA PRO A 823 4.99 9.99 19.92
C PRO A 823 6.08 8.90 19.86
N GLY A 824 6.68 8.73 18.68
CA GLY A 824 7.69 7.71 18.42
C GLY A 824 9.00 7.88 19.22
N LEU A 825 9.80 6.80 19.31
CA LEU A 825 11.03 6.75 20.12
C LEU A 825 12.03 7.88 19.87
N GLY A 826 12.02 8.53 18.70
CA GLY A 826 12.85 9.71 18.44
C GLY A 826 12.61 10.86 19.42
N ALA A 827 11.35 11.08 19.86
CA ALA A 827 11.02 12.08 20.87
C ALA A 827 11.50 11.67 22.29
N PHE A 828 11.52 10.36 22.59
CA PHE A 828 12.08 9.84 23.84
C PHE A 828 13.61 9.97 23.86
N ALA A 829 14.28 9.63 22.76
CA ALA A 829 15.71 9.83 22.57
C ALA A 829 16.10 11.32 22.66
N MET A 830 15.34 12.22 22.03
CA MET A 830 15.53 13.67 22.16
C MET A 830 15.38 14.16 23.61
N LYS A 831 14.40 13.66 24.37
CA LYS A 831 14.26 13.97 25.81
C LYS A 831 15.44 13.45 26.64
N LEU A 832 16.03 12.31 26.27
CA LEU A 832 17.22 11.75 26.93
C LEU A 832 18.49 12.55 26.59
N LEU A 833 18.69 12.90 25.31
CA LEU A 833 19.82 13.70 24.83
C LEU A 833 19.77 15.13 25.41
N ALA A 834 18.59 15.75 25.45
CA ALA A 834 18.39 17.07 26.05
C ALA A 834 18.60 17.08 27.57
N ARG A 835 18.32 15.96 28.27
CA ARG A 835 18.73 15.78 29.68
C ARG A 835 20.25 15.66 29.81
N GLY A 836 20.92 14.98 28.87
CA GLY A 836 22.38 14.93 28.80
C GLY A 836 23.02 16.31 28.60
N LEU A 837 22.59 17.09 27.60
CA LEU A 837 23.12 18.44 27.38
C LEU A 837 22.83 19.39 28.55
N LYS A 838 21.65 19.30 29.18
CA LYS A 838 21.33 20.10 30.37
C LYS A 838 22.17 19.76 31.61
N ALA A 839 22.88 18.64 31.63
CA ALA A 839 23.82 18.31 32.70
C ALA A 839 25.24 18.91 32.49
N VAL A 840 25.51 19.47 31.30
CA VAL A 840 26.86 19.93 30.90
C VAL A 840 26.92 21.45 30.68
N VAL A 841 25.79 22.13 30.53
CA VAL A 841 25.72 23.59 30.33
C VAL A 841 25.24 24.30 31.61
N PRO A 842 26.08 25.12 32.29
CA PRO A 842 25.65 25.91 33.44
C PRO A 842 24.78 27.09 32.98
N SER A 843 23.51 27.11 33.40
CA SER A 843 22.58 28.23 33.15
C SER A 843 22.51 29.15 34.35
N SER A 844 22.72 30.46 34.13
CA SER A 844 22.73 31.49 35.17
C SER A 844 21.35 32.10 35.46
N SER A 845 21.18 32.61 36.69
CA SER A 845 20.02 33.34 37.25
C SER A 845 18.73 32.52 37.54
N PRO A 846 18.17 32.59 38.77
CA PRO A 846 16.95 31.88 39.17
C PRO A 846 15.77 32.82 39.48
N ILE A 847 15.37 33.71 38.56
CA ILE A 847 14.41 34.80 38.85
C ILE A 847 12.99 34.58 38.28
N TYR A 848 12.78 33.56 37.43
CA TYR A 848 11.43 33.18 36.97
C TYR A 848 11.14 31.70 37.23
N SER A 849 10.36 31.43 38.28
CA SER A 849 9.66 30.16 38.47
C SER A 849 8.36 30.15 37.65
N ARG A 850 8.27 29.24 36.67
CA ARG A 850 6.97 28.91 36.07
C ARG A 850 6.12 28.25 37.16
N LEU A 851 4.98 28.87 37.50
CA LEU A 851 3.97 28.23 38.33
C LEU A 851 3.52 26.90 37.70
N PRO A 852 3.42 25.81 38.48
CA PRO A 852 2.72 24.62 38.03
C PRO A 852 1.22 24.96 38.02
N PHE A 853 0.68 25.26 36.84
CA PHE A 853 -0.75 25.05 36.64
C PHE A 853 -1.02 23.57 36.87
N SER A 854 -1.95 23.26 37.78
CA SER A 854 -2.44 21.90 37.92
C SER A 854 -3.05 21.47 36.61
N ASP A 855 -2.66 20.31 36.11
CA ASP A 855 -3.50 19.60 35.16
C ASP A 855 -4.83 19.32 35.89
N TYR A 856 -5.93 19.86 35.36
CA TYR A 856 -7.27 19.44 35.70
C TYR A 856 -7.66 18.39 34.66
N ASP A 857 -7.94 17.17 35.11
CA ASP A 857 -8.49 16.11 34.26
C ASP A 857 -9.97 16.44 33.95
N GLU A 858 -10.22 17.27 32.94
CA GLU A 858 -11.53 17.36 32.29
C GLU A 858 -11.58 16.39 31.09
N GLU A 859 -12.24 15.25 31.28
CA GLU A 859 -12.57 14.31 30.20
C GLU A 859 -13.70 14.87 29.30
N GLY A 860 -13.34 15.80 28.40
CA GLY A 860 -14.20 16.30 27.34
C GLY A 860 -14.15 15.41 26.07
N PRO A 861 -15.28 15.06 25.41
CA PRO A 861 -15.27 14.10 24.28
C PRO A 861 -14.56 14.55 23.00
N LEU A 862 -14.08 15.80 22.90
CA LEU A 862 -13.75 16.47 21.63
C LEU A 862 -12.25 16.79 21.45
N LEU A 863 -11.38 15.80 21.70
CA LEU A 863 -9.96 15.84 21.29
C LEU A 863 -9.62 14.74 20.28
N SER A 864 -10.31 14.77 19.14
CA SER A 864 -9.92 14.07 17.92
C SER A 864 -8.56 14.60 17.41
N ARG A 865 -7.49 13.96 17.90
CA ARG A 865 -6.08 14.18 17.55
C ARG A 865 -5.90 14.67 16.10
N SER A 866 -5.41 15.90 15.94
CA SER A 866 -5.18 16.52 14.63
C SER A 866 -4.31 15.65 13.71
N SER A 867 -4.95 15.07 12.70
CA SER A 867 -4.31 14.31 11.64
C SER A 867 -4.05 15.22 10.43
N ASP A 868 -2.89 15.04 9.81
CA ASP A 868 -2.48 15.75 8.60
C ASP A 868 -3.52 15.53 7.47
N PRO A 869 -4.20 16.58 6.96
CA PRO A 869 -5.34 16.43 6.03
C PRO A 869 -5.03 15.73 4.71
N THR A 870 -3.74 15.52 4.39
CA THR A 870 -3.30 14.69 3.26
C THR A 870 -3.63 13.19 3.42
N GLU A 871 -4.26 12.79 4.52
CA GLU A 871 -4.51 11.39 4.87
C GLU A 871 -5.98 11.09 5.19
N SER A 872 -6.74 12.03 5.77
CA SER A 872 -8.21 11.95 5.80
C SER A 872 -8.75 11.87 4.38
N TYR A 873 -8.33 12.78 3.50
CA TYR A 873 -8.76 12.83 2.10
C TYR A 873 -8.44 11.54 1.32
N GLU A 874 -7.41 10.78 1.70
CA GLU A 874 -7.06 9.49 1.08
C GLU A 874 -7.79 8.28 1.67
N LEU A 875 -8.25 8.39 2.92
CA LEU A 875 -9.15 7.43 3.55
C LEU A 875 -10.59 7.66 3.03
N GLU A 876 -10.98 8.92 2.84
CA GLU A 876 -12.24 9.35 2.22
C GLU A 876 -12.27 9.01 0.72
N GLU A 877 -11.22 9.24 -0.07
CA GLU A 877 -11.17 8.80 -1.49
C GLU A 877 -11.17 7.26 -1.66
N LYS A 878 -10.89 6.52 -0.57
CA LYS A 878 -11.03 5.05 -0.49
C LYS A 878 -12.40 4.60 0.01
N ALA A 879 -13.09 5.40 0.84
CA ALA A 879 -14.41 5.10 1.40
C ALA A 879 -15.57 5.60 0.51
N ALA A 880 -15.37 6.71 -0.21
CA ALA A 880 -16.36 7.32 -1.11
C ALA A 880 -16.43 6.63 -2.48
N LYS A 881 -15.44 5.81 -2.84
CA LYS A 881 -15.61 4.82 -3.90
C LYS A 881 -16.40 3.65 -3.34
N PRO A 882 -17.52 3.23 -3.96
CA PRO A 882 -18.19 2.01 -3.54
C PRO A 882 -17.19 0.87 -3.64
N THR A 883 -17.11 0.03 -2.61
CA THR A 883 -16.34 -1.21 -2.63
C THR A 883 -17.00 -2.19 -3.60
N ARG A 884 -16.85 -1.96 -4.92
CA ARG A 884 -16.89 -3.03 -5.94
C ARG A 884 -16.03 -4.14 -5.33
N LEU A 885 -16.63 -5.28 -5.01
CA LEU A 885 -15.91 -6.47 -4.53
C LEU A 885 -14.72 -6.68 -5.45
N ALA A 886 -13.51 -6.35 -4.97
CA ALA A 886 -12.35 -6.29 -5.83
C ALA A 886 -12.17 -7.68 -6.43
N ARG A 887 -12.38 -7.80 -7.75
CA ARG A 887 -12.47 -9.09 -8.42
C ARG A 887 -11.06 -9.67 -8.48
N VAL A 888 -10.63 -10.31 -7.40
CA VAL A 888 -9.26 -10.81 -7.28
C VAL A 888 -9.11 -11.98 -8.24
N LEU A 889 -8.25 -11.82 -9.25
CA LEU A 889 -7.87 -12.90 -10.15
C LEU A 889 -7.44 -14.13 -9.32
N PRO A 890 -8.14 -15.28 -9.40
CA PRO A 890 -7.84 -16.42 -8.54
C PRO A 890 -6.40 -16.91 -8.73
N PHE A 891 -5.73 -17.35 -7.65
CA PHE A 891 -4.30 -17.66 -7.66
C PHE A 891 -3.86 -18.62 -8.80
N ARG A 892 -4.72 -19.58 -9.17
CA ARG A 892 -4.46 -20.50 -10.31
C ARG A 892 -4.39 -19.81 -11.68
N ARG A 893 -5.05 -18.65 -11.87
CA ARG A 893 -5.05 -17.86 -13.12
C ARG A 893 -3.95 -16.80 -13.20
N ILE A 894 -3.16 -16.59 -12.14
CA ILE A 894 -2.02 -15.66 -12.15
C ILE A 894 -0.90 -16.13 -13.12
N TRP A 895 -0.79 -17.43 -13.34
CA TRP A 895 0.31 -18.08 -14.07
C TRP A 895 0.16 -17.99 -15.60
N THR A 896 0.19 -16.76 -16.15
CA THR A 896 0.31 -16.57 -17.61
C THR A 896 1.70 -16.94 -18.10
N LYS A 897 1.84 -17.19 -19.41
CA LYS A 897 3.14 -17.45 -20.03
C LYS A 897 4.12 -16.30 -19.80
N ASN A 898 3.64 -15.05 -19.85
CA ASN A 898 4.48 -13.87 -19.66
C ASN A 898 5.00 -13.76 -18.22
N VAL A 899 4.13 -13.99 -17.22
CA VAL A 899 4.54 -14.08 -15.80
C VAL A 899 5.61 -15.16 -15.62
N LEU A 900 5.41 -16.36 -16.16
CA LEU A 900 6.34 -17.48 -15.99
C LEU A 900 7.70 -17.20 -16.67
N CYS A 901 7.70 -16.69 -17.91
CA CYS A 901 8.93 -16.33 -18.62
C CYS A 901 9.67 -15.16 -17.96
N THR A 902 8.95 -14.15 -17.45
CA THR A 902 9.55 -13.00 -16.76
C THR A 902 10.17 -13.40 -15.42
N LEU A 903 9.50 -14.25 -14.63
CA LEU A 903 10.06 -14.80 -13.40
C LEU A 903 11.28 -15.69 -13.66
N LEU A 904 11.28 -16.49 -14.73
CA LEU A 904 12.40 -17.34 -15.12
C LEU A 904 13.61 -16.53 -15.61
N ALA A 905 13.39 -15.50 -16.42
CA ALA A 905 14.45 -14.58 -16.84
C ALA A 905 15.04 -13.80 -15.65
N GLN A 906 14.20 -13.33 -14.71
CA GLN A 906 14.63 -12.70 -13.47
C GLN A 906 15.46 -13.67 -12.59
N ALA A 907 15.05 -14.93 -12.48
CA ALA A 907 15.79 -15.96 -11.72
C ALA A 907 17.23 -16.15 -12.24
N PHE A 908 17.39 -16.34 -13.55
CA PHE A 908 18.72 -16.46 -14.16
C PHE A 908 19.53 -15.15 -14.04
N PHE A 909 18.88 -14.00 -14.19
CA PHE A 909 19.50 -12.68 -14.03
C PHE A 909 20.04 -12.43 -12.60
N ASP A 910 19.29 -12.78 -11.57
CA ASP A 910 19.73 -12.61 -10.17
C ASP A 910 20.77 -13.66 -9.77
N PHE A 911 20.67 -14.90 -10.29
CA PHE A 911 21.72 -15.92 -10.11
C PHE A 911 23.05 -15.41 -10.66
N GLN A 912 23.10 -15.01 -11.94
CA GLN A 912 24.35 -14.56 -12.56
C GLN A 912 24.88 -13.28 -11.90
N MET A 913 24.00 -12.40 -11.41
CA MET A 913 24.40 -11.19 -10.70
C MET A 913 25.05 -11.53 -9.35
N GLY A 914 24.44 -12.43 -8.56
CA GLY A 914 25.04 -12.89 -7.30
C GLY A 914 26.36 -13.64 -7.53
N ALA A 915 26.36 -14.56 -8.49
CA ALA A 915 27.51 -15.37 -8.88
C ALA A 915 28.69 -14.51 -9.38
N PHE A 916 28.44 -13.55 -10.28
CA PHE A 916 29.47 -12.65 -10.80
C PHE A 916 30.15 -11.84 -9.69
N ASN A 917 29.38 -11.22 -8.79
CA ASN A 917 29.96 -10.36 -7.76
C ASN A 917 30.88 -11.17 -6.84
N ASN A 918 30.55 -12.42 -6.49
CA ASN A 918 31.42 -13.29 -5.71
C ASN A 918 32.64 -13.76 -6.54
N LEU A 919 32.43 -14.27 -7.75
CA LEU A 919 33.47 -14.86 -8.58
C LEU A 919 34.52 -13.84 -9.05
N TRP A 920 34.10 -12.61 -9.37
CA TRP A 920 35.01 -11.53 -9.78
C TRP A 920 36.04 -11.23 -8.68
N LEU A 921 35.59 -11.10 -7.43
CA LEU A 921 36.45 -10.77 -6.28
C LEU A 921 37.41 -11.91 -5.96
N LEU A 922 36.93 -13.15 -6.01
CA LEU A 922 37.76 -14.34 -5.87
C LEU A 922 38.84 -14.37 -6.96
N PHE A 923 38.46 -14.21 -8.23
CA PHE A 923 39.40 -14.18 -9.35
C PHE A 923 40.47 -13.09 -9.25
N LEU A 924 40.13 -11.90 -8.76
CA LEU A 924 41.12 -10.85 -8.49
C LEU A 924 42.05 -11.21 -7.31
N SER A 925 41.54 -11.85 -6.26
CA SER A 925 42.26 -12.06 -4.99
C SER A 925 43.07 -13.36 -4.92
N THR A 926 42.65 -14.42 -5.60
CA THR A 926 43.36 -15.72 -5.63
C THR A 926 44.79 -15.54 -6.12
N PRO A 927 45.79 -16.22 -5.52
CA PRO A 927 47.17 -16.20 -5.99
C PRO A 927 47.30 -16.45 -7.49
N ARG A 928 48.27 -15.76 -8.10
CA ARG A 928 48.60 -15.90 -9.51
C ARG A 928 49.41 -17.18 -9.74
N TYR A 929 49.25 -17.81 -10.91
CA TYR A 929 50.07 -18.95 -11.30
C TYR A 929 51.56 -18.63 -11.22
N ASP A 930 52.30 -19.49 -10.52
CA ASP A 930 53.77 -19.48 -10.49
C ASP A 930 54.30 -20.73 -11.20
N SER A 931 55.20 -20.54 -12.16
CA SER A 931 55.83 -21.63 -12.91
C SER A 931 56.99 -22.30 -12.17
N SER A 932 57.34 -21.83 -10.97
CA SER A 932 58.41 -22.37 -10.12
C SER A 932 57.91 -23.19 -8.92
N ASP A 933 56.61 -23.18 -8.63
CA ASP A 933 55.99 -24.00 -7.59
C ASP A 933 55.76 -25.46 -8.05
N PRO A 934 56.33 -26.48 -7.39
CA PRO A 934 56.10 -27.89 -7.72
C PRO A 934 54.66 -28.38 -7.49
N ALA A 935 53.84 -27.69 -6.70
CA ALA A 935 52.46 -28.09 -6.42
C ALA A 935 51.44 -27.57 -7.47
N SER A 936 51.78 -26.52 -8.20
CA SER A 936 50.89 -25.88 -9.17
C SER A 936 50.78 -26.65 -10.50
N PRO A 937 49.57 -26.96 -11.02
CA PRO A 937 49.45 -27.71 -12.27
C PRO A 937 50.00 -26.94 -13.48
N VAL A 938 50.55 -27.69 -14.45
CA VAL A 938 51.18 -27.11 -15.65
C VAL A 938 50.13 -26.45 -16.55
N GLN A 939 50.29 -25.14 -16.79
CA GLN A 939 49.40 -24.35 -17.65
C GLN A 939 49.29 -24.93 -19.06
N ARG A 940 48.07 -25.07 -19.59
CA ARG A 940 47.79 -25.57 -20.95
C ARG A 940 46.64 -24.79 -21.60
N LEU A 941 46.99 -23.95 -22.57
CA LEU A 941 46.03 -23.21 -23.37
C LEU A 941 45.14 -24.18 -24.19
N PRO A 942 43.84 -23.90 -24.40
CA PRO A 942 43.12 -22.67 -24.03
C PRO A 942 42.27 -22.80 -22.75
N PHE A 943 42.43 -23.86 -21.93
CA PHE A 943 41.50 -24.15 -20.82
C PHE A 943 42.12 -24.20 -19.41
N ILE A 944 43.38 -24.61 -19.27
CA ILE A 944 44.06 -24.74 -17.97
C ILE A 944 44.81 -23.43 -17.68
N PHE A 945 44.32 -22.72 -16.65
CA PHE A 945 44.82 -21.46 -16.14
C PHE A 945 44.89 -21.57 -14.62
N THR A 946 46.09 -21.65 -14.07
CA THR A 946 46.35 -22.14 -12.71
C THR A 946 46.57 -21.03 -11.68
N GLY A 947 45.69 -20.03 -11.69
CA GLY A 947 45.66 -18.96 -10.68
C GLY A 947 44.82 -17.74 -11.08
N GLY A 948 44.57 -16.87 -10.10
CA GLY A 948 43.94 -15.56 -10.28
C GLY A 948 44.94 -14.45 -10.57
N LEU A 949 44.64 -13.22 -10.12
CA LEU A 949 45.54 -12.06 -10.29
C LEU A 949 46.39 -11.71 -9.06
N GLY A 950 46.13 -12.32 -7.89
CA GLY A 950 46.86 -12.06 -6.64
C GLY A 950 46.82 -10.59 -6.17
N MET A 951 45.75 -9.85 -6.50
CA MET A 951 45.64 -8.42 -6.22
C MET A 951 45.41 -8.13 -4.74
N LEU A 952 46.23 -7.25 -4.17
CA LEU A 952 46.06 -6.75 -2.79
C LEU A 952 44.67 -6.14 -2.57
N PRO A 953 44.11 -6.16 -1.34
CA PRO A 953 42.77 -5.62 -1.04
C PRO A 953 42.52 -4.21 -1.59
N GLN A 954 43.54 -3.34 -1.54
CA GLN A 954 43.51 -1.99 -2.11
C GLN A 954 43.27 -2.02 -3.63
N SER A 955 44.04 -2.85 -4.36
CA SER A 955 43.92 -3.06 -5.81
C SER A 955 42.57 -3.67 -6.20
N VAL A 956 42.08 -4.67 -5.44
CA VAL A 956 40.73 -5.25 -5.60
C VAL A 956 39.64 -4.19 -5.39
N GLY A 957 39.82 -3.33 -4.39
CA GLY A 957 38.98 -2.18 -4.12
C GLY A 957 38.89 -1.22 -5.32
N PHE A 958 40.03 -0.78 -5.85
CA PHE A 958 40.06 0.09 -7.04
C PHE A 958 39.51 -0.59 -8.31
N ALA A 959 39.84 -1.87 -8.55
CA ALA A 959 39.31 -2.62 -9.69
C ALA A 959 37.78 -2.78 -9.61
N THR A 960 37.23 -2.98 -8.41
CA THR A 960 35.78 -3.08 -8.21
C THR A 960 35.10 -1.71 -8.27
N ALA A 961 35.78 -0.63 -7.86
CA ALA A 961 35.27 0.74 -7.95
C ALA A 961 35.00 1.20 -9.40
N ILE A 962 35.72 0.65 -10.38
CA ILE A 962 35.48 0.89 -11.82
C ILE A 962 34.04 0.53 -12.21
N LEU A 963 33.42 -0.49 -11.61
CA LEU A 963 32.00 -0.80 -11.84
C LEU A 963 31.08 0.34 -11.41
N GLY A 964 31.38 1.00 -10.29
CA GLY A 964 30.63 2.16 -9.81
C GLY A 964 30.75 3.36 -10.74
N VAL A 965 31.97 3.66 -11.22
CA VAL A 965 32.22 4.79 -12.15
C VAL A 965 31.50 4.58 -13.49
N ILE A 966 31.71 3.44 -14.15
CA ILE A 966 31.06 3.13 -15.43
C ILE A 966 29.54 3.08 -15.24
N GLY A 967 29.05 2.46 -14.15
CA GLY A 967 27.63 2.33 -13.84
C GLY A 967 26.93 3.68 -13.72
N MET A 968 27.51 4.63 -12.99
CA MET A 968 26.95 5.98 -12.87
C MET A 968 26.97 6.74 -14.19
N LEU A 969 28.08 6.73 -14.94
CA LEU A 969 28.18 7.41 -16.23
C LEU A 969 27.10 6.90 -17.20
N LEU A 970 27.00 5.58 -17.38
CA LEU A 970 26.00 4.97 -18.25
C LEU A 970 24.56 5.25 -17.77
N GLN A 971 24.28 5.16 -16.46
CA GLN A 971 22.93 5.29 -15.93
C GLN A 971 22.39 6.73 -16.00
N PHE A 972 23.23 7.75 -15.83
CA PHE A 972 22.80 9.15 -15.88
C PHE A 972 22.78 9.74 -17.30
N THR A 973 23.60 9.23 -18.23
CA THR A 973 23.73 9.81 -19.59
C THR A 973 23.06 8.97 -20.68
N ILE A 974 23.49 7.71 -20.85
CA ILE A 974 23.14 6.89 -22.02
C ILE A 974 21.86 6.08 -21.79
N TYR A 975 21.63 5.55 -20.57
CA TYR A 975 20.45 4.73 -20.26
C TYR A 975 19.11 5.39 -20.61
N PRO A 976 18.81 6.64 -20.20
CA PRO A 976 17.52 7.26 -20.49
C PRO A 976 17.29 7.45 -22.00
N ALA A 977 18.34 7.80 -22.75
CA ALA A 977 18.27 8.07 -24.17
C ALA A 977 18.09 6.79 -25.01
N ILE A 978 18.75 5.68 -24.63
CA ILE A 978 18.61 4.40 -25.32
C ILE A 978 17.31 3.70 -24.93
N ASN A 979 16.93 3.64 -23.65
CA ASN A 979 15.69 3.01 -23.22
C ASN A 979 14.45 3.73 -23.82
N GLY A 980 14.49 5.06 -23.92
CA GLY A 980 13.46 5.87 -24.59
C GLY A 980 13.38 5.69 -26.11
N ARG A 981 14.36 5.03 -26.75
CA ARG A 981 14.35 4.68 -28.19
C ARG A 981 14.02 3.21 -28.46
N LEU A 982 14.44 2.30 -27.59
CA LEU A 982 14.28 0.85 -27.80
C LEU A 982 13.02 0.25 -27.14
N GLY A 983 12.49 0.88 -26.08
CA GLY A 983 11.46 0.30 -25.23
C GLY A 983 12.00 -0.75 -24.25
N THR A 984 11.24 -1.05 -23.19
CA THR A 984 11.72 -1.79 -22.02
C THR A 984 12.13 -3.22 -22.39
N ALA A 985 11.27 -3.96 -23.09
CA ALA A 985 11.53 -5.36 -23.43
C ALA A 985 12.76 -5.57 -24.33
N LYS A 986 12.91 -4.77 -25.40
CA LYS A 986 14.07 -4.87 -26.30
C LYS A 986 15.36 -4.41 -25.63
N SER A 987 15.29 -3.38 -24.79
CA SER A 987 16.43 -2.93 -23.98
C SER A 987 16.88 -4.03 -23.01
N TYR A 988 15.96 -4.76 -22.37
CA TYR A 988 16.30 -5.93 -21.57
C TYR A 988 16.97 -7.03 -22.42
N GLN A 989 16.32 -7.46 -23.52
CA GLN A 989 16.79 -8.54 -24.39
C GLN A 989 18.20 -8.29 -24.98
N TYR A 990 18.43 -7.12 -25.57
CA TYR A 990 19.71 -6.83 -26.23
C TYR A 990 20.86 -6.69 -25.23
N PHE A 991 20.67 -5.97 -24.13
CA PHE A 991 21.76 -5.78 -23.16
C PHE A 991 22.02 -7.02 -22.29
N LEU A 992 21.05 -7.92 -22.11
CA LEU A 992 21.28 -9.20 -21.43
C LEU A 992 22.30 -10.07 -22.20
N SER A 993 22.34 -9.97 -23.53
CA SER A 993 23.28 -10.72 -24.39
C SER A 993 24.76 -10.35 -24.22
N LEU A 994 25.07 -9.25 -23.50
CA LEU A 994 26.44 -8.85 -23.18
C LEU A 994 27.02 -9.63 -21.98
N PHE A 995 26.18 -10.22 -21.11
CA PHE A 995 26.67 -11.00 -19.97
C PHE A 995 27.42 -12.28 -20.35
N PRO A 996 26.94 -13.15 -21.28
CA PRO A 996 27.70 -14.32 -21.72
C PRO A 996 29.07 -13.94 -22.28
N LEU A 997 29.16 -12.82 -23.02
CA LEU A 997 30.42 -12.31 -23.57
C LEU A 997 31.38 -11.86 -22.47
N ALA A 998 30.90 -11.05 -21.50
CA ALA A 998 31.71 -10.61 -20.37
C ALA A 998 32.27 -11.80 -19.57
N TYR A 999 31.44 -12.81 -19.29
CA TYR A 999 31.83 -14.00 -18.53
C TYR A 999 32.76 -14.93 -19.33
N ALA A 1000 32.59 -15.04 -20.65
CA ALA A 1000 33.50 -15.78 -21.51
C ALA A 1000 34.91 -15.18 -21.56
N PHE A 1001 35.03 -13.84 -21.59
CA PHE A 1001 36.32 -13.14 -21.64
C PHE A 1001 37.00 -12.96 -20.28
N ALA A 1002 36.25 -12.91 -19.17
CA ALA A 1002 36.79 -12.67 -17.82
C ALA A 1002 38.02 -13.52 -17.40
N PRO A 1003 38.05 -14.86 -17.55
CA PRO A 1003 39.19 -15.66 -17.09
C PRO A 1003 40.48 -15.39 -17.89
N TYR A 1004 40.39 -14.94 -19.13
CA TYR A 1004 41.55 -14.67 -19.98
C TYR A 1004 42.37 -13.45 -19.52
N ILE A 1005 41.85 -12.64 -18.57
CA ILE A 1005 42.63 -11.58 -17.91
C ILE A 1005 43.86 -12.16 -17.20
N ALA A 1006 43.83 -13.42 -16.74
CA ALA A 1006 44.97 -14.10 -16.12
C ALA A 1006 46.17 -14.31 -17.06
N LEU A 1007 45.96 -14.19 -18.39
CA LEU A 1007 47.03 -14.21 -19.40
C LEU A 1007 47.60 -12.83 -19.73
N ALA A 1008 47.01 -11.74 -19.23
CA ALA A 1008 47.46 -10.40 -19.57
C ALA A 1008 48.89 -10.14 -19.04
N PRO A 1009 49.79 -9.55 -19.86
CA PRO A 1009 51.18 -9.36 -19.46
C PRO A 1009 51.28 -8.39 -18.27
N SER A 1010 51.77 -8.92 -17.15
CA SER A 1010 52.05 -8.18 -15.91
C SER A 1010 53.48 -7.64 -15.92
N SER A 1011 53.64 -6.41 -15.45
CA SER A 1011 54.93 -5.74 -15.19
C SER A 1011 55.66 -6.30 -13.95
N ALA A 1012 54.95 -7.06 -13.10
CA ALA A 1012 55.51 -7.71 -11.91
C ALA A 1012 55.57 -9.24 -12.10
N PRO A 1013 56.65 -9.91 -11.66
CA PRO A 1013 56.75 -11.37 -11.65
C PRO A 1013 55.89 -12.00 -10.54
N PRO A 1014 55.47 -13.27 -10.67
CA PRO A 1014 54.99 -14.06 -9.54
C PRO A 1014 56.03 -14.11 -8.40
N PRO A 1015 55.62 -14.26 -7.13
CA PRO A 1015 54.23 -14.30 -6.63
C PRO A 1015 53.58 -12.91 -6.46
N GLY A 1016 54.19 -11.84 -7.00
CA GLY A 1016 53.66 -10.47 -6.90
C GLY A 1016 52.36 -10.25 -7.69
N GLN A 1017 51.53 -9.32 -7.20
CA GLN A 1017 50.23 -8.98 -7.80
C GLN A 1017 50.34 -8.65 -9.30
N ALA A 1018 49.39 -9.14 -10.11
CA ALA A 1018 49.33 -8.79 -11.52
C ALA A 1018 49.02 -7.30 -11.70
N ASN A 1019 49.96 -6.55 -12.29
CA ASN A 1019 49.83 -5.11 -12.47
C ASN A 1019 50.51 -4.66 -13.76
N GLY A 1020 49.84 -3.80 -14.53
CA GLY A 1020 50.34 -3.29 -15.81
C GLY A 1020 49.22 -2.76 -16.70
N PRO A 1021 49.52 -1.94 -17.72
CA PRO A 1021 48.50 -1.28 -18.54
C PRO A 1021 47.56 -2.28 -19.24
N TRP A 1022 48.08 -3.43 -19.69
CA TRP A 1022 47.29 -4.48 -20.33
C TRP A 1022 46.37 -5.23 -19.36
N VAL A 1023 46.78 -5.43 -18.10
CA VAL A 1023 45.95 -6.04 -17.06
C VAL A 1023 44.76 -5.11 -16.75
N TRP A 1024 45.04 -3.83 -16.49
CA TRP A 1024 44.00 -2.83 -16.20
C TRP A 1024 43.08 -2.55 -17.40
N PHE A 1025 43.61 -2.52 -18.63
CA PHE A 1025 42.81 -2.42 -19.85
C PHE A 1025 41.84 -3.61 -20.01
N SER A 1026 42.34 -4.84 -19.80
CA SER A 1026 41.51 -6.05 -19.89
C SER A 1026 40.40 -6.08 -18.83
N ILE A 1027 40.73 -5.64 -17.60
CA ILE A 1027 39.74 -5.41 -16.53
C ILE A 1027 38.68 -4.38 -16.97
N ILE A 1028 39.09 -3.22 -17.49
CA ILE A 1028 38.17 -2.16 -17.93
C ILE A 1028 37.25 -2.66 -19.05
N VAL A 1029 37.74 -3.44 -20.02
CA VAL A 1029 36.91 -3.99 -21.11
C VAL A 1029 35.87 -4.98 -20.60
N VAL A 1030 36.26 -5.96 -19.77
CA VAL A 1030 35.32 -6.96 -19.22
C VAL A 1030 34.29 -6.30 -18.30
N LEU A 1031 34.73 -5.36 -17.46
CA LEU A 1031 33.81 -4.59 -16.61
C LEU A 1031 32.90 -3.67 -17.42
N PHE A 1032 33.38 -3.03 -18.50
CA PHE A 1032 32.53 -2.22 -19.36
C PHE A 1032 31.40 -3.05 -19.99
N LEU A 1033 31.68 -4.27 -20.44
CA LEU A 1033 30.65 -5.20 -20.95
C LEU A 1033 29.65 -5.57 -19.84
N GLN A 1034 30.13 -6.03 -18.68
CA GLN A 1034 29.27 -6.48 -17.57
C GLN A 1034 28.40 -5.36 -17.00
N VAL A 1035 28.98 -4.17 -16.82
CA VAL A 1035 28.32 -3.00 -16.25
C VAL A 1035 27.37 -2.37 -17.26
N SER A 1036 27.69 -2.37 -18.56
CA SER A 1036 26.75 -2.00 -19.61
C SER A 1036 25.53 -2.92 -19.59
N ALA A 1037 25.75 -4.24 -19.61
CA ALA A 1037 24.67 -5.22 -19.51
C ALA A 1037 23.76 -4.93 -18.30
N ARG A 1038 24.38 -4.78 -17.12
CA ARG A 1038 23.71 -4.53 -15.85
C ARG A 1038 22.93 -3.22 -15.80
N THR A 1039 23.50 -2.10 -16.22
CA THR A 1039 22.88 -0.78 -16.12
C THR A 1039 21.60 -0.70 -16.96
N PHE A 1040 21.52 -1.45 -18.06
CA PHE A 1040 20.31 -1.56 -18.87
C PHE A 1040 19.33 -2.61 -18.37
N THR A 1041 19.77 -3.81 -17.99
CA THR A 1041 18.85 -4.88 -17.58
C THR A 1041 18.22 -4.67 -16.19
N LEU A 1042 18.94 -4.10 -15.23
CA LEU A 1042 18.47 -4.00 -13.84
C LEU A 1042 17.23 -3.08 -13.70
N PRO A 1043 17.16 -1.88 -14.30
CA PRO A 1043 15.94 -1.06 -14.27
C PRO A 1043 14.81 -1.68 -15.08
N THR A 1044 15.12 -2.22 -16.27
CA THR A 1044 14.10 -2.78 -17.18
C THR A 1044 13.46 -4.05 -16.63
N SER A 1045 14.17 -4.90 -15.89
CA SER A 1045 13.58 -6.10 -15.30
C SER A 1045 12.59 -5.79 -14.16
N ILE A 1046 12.82 -4.72 -13.39
CA ILE A 1046 11.87 -4.20 -12.39
C ILE A 1046 10.58 -3.70 -13.06
N ILE A 1047 10.70 -3.05 -14.23
CA ILE A 1047 9.57 -2.56 -15.01
C ILE A 1047 8.82 -3.74 -15.68
N LEU A 1048 9.53 -4.72 -16.23
CA LEU A 1048 8.93 -5.92 -16.83
C LEU A 1048 8.16 -6.75 -15.80
N LEU A 1049 8.67 -6.93 -14.58
CA LEU A 1049 7.96 -7.61 -13.48
C LEU A 1049 6.66 -6.88 -13.08
N ASN A 1050 6.60 -5.56 -13.26
CA ASN A 1050 5.37 -4.78 -13.06
C ASN A 1050 4.39 -4.95 -14.23
N ASN A 1051 4.90 -4.90 -15.47
CA ASN A 1051 4.08 -4.87 -16.69
C ASN A 1051 3.60 -6.27 -17.12
N CYS A 1052 4.27 -7.35 -16.69
CA CYS A 1052 3.80 -8.73 -16.88
C CYS A 1052 2.64 -9.13 -15.94
N SER A 1053 2.15 -8.23 -15.09
CA SER A 1053 1.00 -8.52 -14.22
C SER A 1053 -0.26 -8.69 -15.07
N PRO A 1054 -1.00 -9.81 -14.96
CA PRO A 1054 -2.14 -10.07 -15.84
C PRO A 1054 -3.39 -9.29 -15.45
N HIS A 1055 -3.45 -8.77 -14.22
CA HIS A 1055 -4.54 -7.95 -13.71
C HIS A 1055 -4.03 -7.10 -12.52
N PRO A 1056 -4.45 -5.83 -12.32
CA PRO A 1056 -3.92 -4.98 -11.25
C PRO A 1056 -4.15 -5.54 -9.83
N SER A 1057 -5.22 -6.33 -9.62
CA SER A 1057 -5.54 -6.88 -8.28
C SER A 1057 -4.47 -7.82 -7.71
N VAL A 1058 -3.60 -8.39 -8.56
CA VAL A 1058 -2.54 -9.34 -8.15
C VAL A 1058 -1.14 -8.75 -8.28
N LEU A 1059 -1.02 -7.46 -8.57
CA LEU A 1059 0.26 -6.77 -8.75
C LEU A 1059 1.17 -6.90 -7.51
N GLY A 1060 0.61 -6.74 -6.30
CA GLY A 1060 1.34 -6.96 -5.05
C GLY A 1060 1.80 -8.40 -4.86
N THR A 1061 1.00 -9.38 -5.26
CA THR A 1061 1.33 -10.82 -5.22
C THR A 1061 2.47 -11.15 -6.17
N ILE A 1062 2.46 -10.61 -7.40
CA ILE A 1062 3.54 -10.82 -8.39
C ILE A 1062 4.83 -10.13 -7.96
N HIS A 1063 4.77 -8.92 -7.39
CA HIS A 1063 5.96 -8.30 -6.79
C HIS A 1063 6.51 -9.14 -5.63
N GLY A 1064 5.65 -9.70 -4.76
CA GLY A 1064 6.03 -10.61 -3.69
C GLY A 1064 6.71 -11.91 -4.17
N ILE A 1065 6.13 -12.57 -5.18
CA ILE A 1065 6.71 -13.76 -5.82
C ILE A 1065 8.03 -13.40 -6.50
N GLY A 1066 8.09 -12.32 -7.26
CA GLY A 1066 9.30 -11.88 -7.96
C GLY A 1066 10.44 -11.49 -7.02
N GLN A 1067 10.17 -10.83 -5.89
CA GLN A 1067 11.18 -10.58 -4.86
C GLN A 1067 11.60 -11.86 -4.13
N SER A 1068 10.71 -12.85 -3.98
CA SER A 1068 11.05 -14.15 -3.38
C SER A 1068 11.99 -14.96 -4.30
N VAL A 1069 11.65 -15.07 -5.59
CA VAL A 1069 12.50 -15.69 -6.63
C VAL A 1069 13.85 -14.95 -6.70
N SER A 1070 13.84 -13.62 -6.79
CA SER A 1070 15.04 -12.78 -6.81
C SER A 1070 15.96 -13.06 -5.63
N SER A 1071 15.42 -13.08 -4.41
CA SER A 1071 16.19 -13.31 -3.18
C SER A 1071 16.76 -14.73 -3.09
N ALA A 1072 16.01 -15.74 -3.55
CA ALA A 1072 16.47 -17.12 -3.60
C ALA A 1072 17.64 -17.29 -4.59
N PHE A 1073 17.48 -16.87 -5.85
CA PHE A 1073 18.55 -17.05 -6.85
C PHE A 1073 19.78 -16.15 -6.57
N ARG A 1074 19.59 -14.96 -6.01
CA ARG A 1074 20.66 -14.09 -5.48
C ARG A 1074 21.43 -14.73 -4.31
N THR A 1075 20.82 -15.65 -3.57
CA THR A 1075 21.46 -16.41 -2.48
C THR A 1075 22.21 -17.64 -3.01
N ILE A 1076 21.62 -18.34 -3.98
CA ILE A 1076 22.18 -19.55 -4.58
C ILE A 1076 23.41 -19.21 -5.44
N GLY A 1077 23.37 -18.12 -6.22
CA GLY A 1077 24.43 -17.70 -7.14
C GLY A 1077 25.83 -17.63 -6.49
N PRO A 1078 26.03 -16.86 -5.40
CA PRO A 1078 27.31 -16.81 -4.68
C PRO A 1078 27.82 -18.18 -4.23
N ILE A 1079 26.95 -18.99 -3.62
CA ILE A 1079 27.30 -20.31 -3.07
C ILE A 1079 27.79 -21.25 -4.17
N PHE A 1080 27.03 -21.37 -5.26
CA PHE A 1080 27.41 -22.20 -6.41
C PHE A 1080 28.65 -21.66 -7.12
N SER A 1081 28.78 -20.33 -7.28
CA SER A 1081 29.97 -19.73 -7.90
C SER A 1081 31.26 -19.97 -7.11
N GLY A 1082 31.20 -19.97 -5.76
CA GLY A 1082 32.33 -20.29 -4.90
C GLY A 1082 32.76 -21.75 -5.05
N ALA A 1083 31.80 -22.68 -4.92
CA ALA A 1083 32.07 -24.11 -5.07
C ALA A 1083 32.58 -24.49 -6.48
N TRP A 1084 32.00 -23.92 -7.54
CA TRP A 1084 32.48 -24.12 -8.91
C TRP A 1084 33.88 -23.54 -9.13
N TYR A 1085 34.22 -22.45 -8.44
CA TYR A 1085 35.54 -21.83 -8.57
C TYR A 1085 36.61 -22.59 -7.79
N GLY A 1086 36.30 -23.07 -6.58
CA GLY A 1086 37.20 -23.93 -5.82
C GLY A 1086 37.53 -25.23 -6.57
N TYR A 1087 36.51 -25.93 -7.08
CA TYR A 1087 36.72 -27.08 -7.97
C TYR A 1087 37.49 -26.70 -9.25
N GLY A 1088 37.26 -25.49 -9.79
CA GLY A 1088 38.03 -24.92 -10.88
C GLY A 1088 39.52 -24.70 -10.55
N LEU A 1089 39.86 -24.38 -9.31
CA LEU A 1089 41.24 -24.25 -8.83
C LEU A 1089 41.90 -25.63 -8.67
N GLU A 1090 41.19 -26.59 -8.06
CA GLU A 1090 41.67 -27.98 -7.88
C GLU A 1090 42.05 -28.65 -9.21
N ILE A 1091 41.25 -28.46 -10.26
CA ILE A 1091 41.51 -29.00 -11.60
C ILE A 1091 42.39 -28.08 -12.48
N GLY A 1092 42.85 -26.95 -11.94
CA GLY A 1092 43.67 -25.96 -12.66
C GLY A 1092 42.96 -25.21 -13.80
N MET A 1093 41.63 -25.24 -13.87
CA MET A 1093 40.82 -24.51 -14.85
C MET A 1093 40.05 -23.37 -14.19
N VAL A 1094 40.73 -22.28 -13.86
CA VAL A 1094 40.12 -21.04 -13.30
C VAL A 1094 38.95 -20.51 -14.14
N GLY A 1095 38.91 -20.78 -15.45
CA GLY A 1095 37.78 -20.45 -16.32
C GLY A 1095 36.51 -21.28 -16.13
N PHE A 1096 36.56 -22.42 -15.42
CA PHE A 1096 35.44 -23.37 -15.29
C PHE A 1096 34.17 -22.71 -14.73
N ALA A 1097 34.27 -22.01 -13.60
CA ALA A 1097 33.15 -21.28 -13.00
C ALA A 1097 32.63 -20.15 -13.90
N TRP A 1098 33.53 -19.46 -14.61
CA TRP A 1098 33.18 -18.39 -15.55
C TRP A 1098 32.34 -18.91 -16.73
N TRP A 1099 32.74 -20.05 -17.32
CA TRP A 1099 32.02 -20.66 -18.43
C TRP A 1099 30.69 -21.30 -17.99
N LEU A 1100 30.59 -21.83 -16.77
CA LEU A 1100 29.31 -22.28 -16.20
C LEU A 1100 28.33 -21.11 -16.01
N ILE A 1101 28.79 -19.96 -15.48
CA ILE A 1101 27.93 -18.77 -15.37
C ILE A 1101 27.58 -18.20 -16.76
N ALA A 1102 28.50 -18.26 -17.75
CA ALA A 1102 28.19 -17.92 -19.14
C ALA A 1102 27.08 -18.81 -19.73
N LEU A 1103 27.10 -20.12 -19.44
CA LEU A 1103 26.04 -21.05 -19.85
C LEU A 1103 24.69 -20.72 -19.18
N VAL A 1104 24.68 -20.44 -17.88
CA VAL A 1104 23.48 -19.97 -17.15
C VAL A 1104 22.97 -18.64 -17.74
N SER A 1105 23.88 -17.75 -18.14
CA SER A 1105 23.56 -16.48 -18.79
C SER A 1105 22.91 -16.66 -20.16
N ILE A 1106 23.37 -17.66 -20.94
CA ILE A 1106 22.72 -18.05 -22.21
C ILE A 1106 21.30 -18.56 -21.98
N PHE A 1107 21.05 -19.37 -20.94
CA PHE A 1107 19.68 -19.77 -20.58
C PHE A 1107 18.81 -18.57 -20.16
N GLY A 1108 19.39 -17.59 -19.45
CA GLY A 1108 18.74 -16.30 -19.18
C GLY A 1108 18.37 -15.53 -20.45
N CYS A 1109 19.28 -15.48 -21.44
CA CYS A 1109 19.01 -14.87 -22.76
C CYS A 1109 17.90 -15.59 -23.51
N ILE A 1110 17.89 -16.93 -23.51
CA ILE A 1110 16.82 -17.73 -24.13
C ILE A 1110 15.47 -17.48 -23.44
N ALA A 1111 15.43 -17.41 -22.11
CA ALA A 1111 14.21 -17.06 -21.38
C ALA A 1111 13.70 -15.64 -21.74
N ALA A 1112 14.61 -14.67 -21.86
CA ALA A 1112 14.28 -13.29 -22.18
C ALA A 1112 13.68 -13.09 -23.58
N ILE A 1113 13.97 -13.96 -24.56
CA ILE A 1113 13.35 -13.92 -25.90
C ILE A 1113 11.82 -14.10 -25.81
N PHE A 1114 11.33 -14.86 -24.83
CA PHE A 1114 9.89 -15.10 -24.62
C PHE A 1114 9.20 -14.05 -23.73
N VAL A 1115 9.95 -13.09 -23.16
CA VAL A 1115 9.41 -11.98 -22.37
C VAL A 1115 8.96 -10.86 -23.29
N TYR A 1116 7.74 -10.34 -23.06
CA TYR A 1116 7.21 -9.18 -23.78
C TYR A 1116 6.56 -8.18 -22.81
N GLU A 1117 6.48 -6.93 -23.24
CA GLU A 1117 5.92 -5.85 -22.43
C GLU A 1117 4.38 -5.94 -22.40
N GLY A 1118 3.85 -6.47 -21.30
CA GLY A 1118 2.41 -6.62 -21.08
C GLY A 1118 1.70 -5.30 -20.78
N SER A 1119 0.38 -5.30 -20.95
CA SER A 1119 -0.51 -4.14 -20.74
C SER A 1119 -0.82 -3.84 -19.26
N GLY A 1120 -0.46 -4.72 -18.32
CA GLY A 1120 -1.00 -4.74 -16.96
C GLY A 1120 -2.44 -5.30 -16.84
N HIS A 1121 -3.07 -5.64 -17.97
CA HIS A 1121 -4.36 -6.33 -18.10
C HIS A 1121 -4.24 -7.37 -19.24
N GLU A 1122 -3.64 -8.53 -18.96
CA GLU A 1122 -3.64 -9.69 -19.88
C GLU A 1122 -4.91 -10.53 -19.73
N ILE A 1123 -5.63 -10.41 -18.61
CA ILE A 1123 -6.87 -11.14 -18.31
C ILE A 1123 -7.92 -10.13 -17.85
N LEU A 1124 -8.96 -9.94 -18.66
CA LEU A 1124 -10.21 -9.29 -18.27
C LEU A 1124 -11.08 -10.27 -17.48
N LEU A 1125 -11.84 -9.76 -16.52
CA LEU A 1125 -12.81 -10.55 -15.74
C LEU A 1125 -14.23 -10.30 -16.29
N PRO A 1126 -15.19 -11.24 -16.13
CA PRO A 1126 -16.49 -11.15 -16.78
C PRO A 1126 -17.23 -9.83 -16.47
N GLY A 1127 -17.51 -9.04 -17.51
CA GLY A 1127 -18.09 -7.69 -17.40
C GLY A 1127 -17.09 -6.54 -17.29
N GLU A 1128 -15.79 -6.76 -17.46
CA GLU A 1128 -14.81 -5.68 -17.72
C GLU A 1128 -14.59 -5.45 -19.23
N GLU A 1129 -15.15 -6.32 -20.08
CA GLU A 1129 -15.13 -6.21 -21.56
C GLU A 1129 -16.03 -5.08 -22.09
N GLU A 1130 -16.87 -4.50 -21.24
CA GLU A 1130 -17.70 -3.31 -21.52
C GLU A 1130 -17.01 -2.00 -21.07
N ASP A 1131 -16.19 -2.04 -19.99
CA ASP A 1131 -15.38 -0.90 -19.50
C ASP A 1131 -14.17 -0.60 -20.44
N PHE A 1132 -13.96 -1.40 -21.50
CA PHE A 1132 -12.81 -1.33 -22.45
C PHE A 1132 -13.22 -1.16 -23.94
N ARG A 1133 -14.48 -0.87 -24.24
CA ARG A 1133 -15.00 -0.61 -25.60
C ARG A 1133 -15.33 0.86 -25.85
#